data_AF-A0A0V1IAY6-F1
#
_entry.id   AF-A0A0V1IAY6-F1
#
_cell.length_a   1.000
_cell.length_b   1.000
_cell.length_c   1.000
_cell.angle_alpha   90.00
_cell.angle_beta   90.00
_cell.angle_gamma   90.00
#
_symmetry.space_group_name_H-M   'P 1'
#
loop_
_entity.id
_entity.type
_entity.pdbx_description
1 polymer ?
#
loop_
_entity_poly.entity_id
_entity_poly.type
_entity_poly.pdbx_seq_one_letter_code
_entity_poly.pdbx_strand_id
1 'polypeptide(L)'
;MAAISVNDIKEKILTNPLNVEAWSDFLEAVEEIPVEEARVMYNQLIETFPTSPQYWTAFIRFELSNTAFAQVEELFRRCLLKVLHIDVWKIYLTYVRDTKSCVTGFKKSIKEAYEFALDKIGLDFYSYSIYHEFIKWLLQMLPQPESESDAREEESMVAITNVDEIRQVFLRGISCPIENIAALWKDYEQFEKKYGGSAAQNRIDSASKVYSKTSDVAKRLEKLLEGINTKRISVPLQNTVSERIQLSRWHAYLNFEKSNPLATQCFDLLVRRVIYAYEQALMCFSDCLAFWCDLICFLEQSIETASKCSEGDLSEKLNEEISRTFERAMDAGMKDEYLIYFVYSRFLENQKRYSEVKEVLQSFIQIPNVDPTLAYIHLMQFANRTGNLASARAIFKSAREDERTKCEMYIAAAEMEYRWKKDPTISVRTYELGLKRYKNDSKFACSYLKFVMGLNEDSNTRVLFERILSSGMLNEQSAVEVWNLYVEFESLVGDLATITKVNQRRQDALTKRFQENPTAMLVDRYKFMNLLPCKKQELDLLGYMESSALKTETLSLTRTKCSTYPDISGLLPYKPRECPKGFFHYVAGGIFPPPAEVAKVLSVLPPPGCFHGPFVKVDDLFQFVEENLKSFKSKTVSGRECPKEFPNYKFASVAASSMTGFNSADDLGALVLDPGHHSFRIGYAGDDNPKLDLPGVYGYIDDTLISGDGTADSGLIQGGGYASNNKFRKYFIGTNAIHVPRAEVEYGSFLQDGLINDWDMFENVLMHAFNIFFMENTCNYPILFSEASWNTRTKRERLTEVMFEKFGIPAFYVSKNSVLAAFANGRQTAIVLDSGATHTTASPVYDGFCMTNAIVKTSLGGIALNNHIKKLFQEIGVEVIPKYMVKSKQPVAEGHPARWKKKKNLPEVTSSFHDFCIKEVFEDFKASVCQVSDAALDPIIVDKFPRVNFEFPNGFSVDFGRERFEVGEALFDLSYLKSLQGQNIHPVLSVSSAVHTSVNICDSDYRTALYNSVVVTGGNSLLPGFVDRFIHEVNTRSSSNAKVKIHSAVTASERRFGAWIGGSILASLANFQQMWISKQEYEETGRGIVEKKCP
;
A
#
# COMPACT_ATOMS: atom_id res chain seq x y z
N MET A 1 37.29 -3.30 41.75
CA MET A 1 37.34 -2.89 40.33
C MET A 1 38.81 -2.74 39.98
N ALA A 2 39.30 -3.45 38.97
CA ALA A 2 40.69 -3.33 38.55
C ALA A 2 40.90 -1.93 37.96
N ALA A 3 41.95 -1.23 38.36
CA ALA A 3 42.31 0.06 37.78
C ALA A 3 42.54 -0.13 36.27
N ILE A 4 41.75 0.54 35.44
CA ILE A 4 41.88 0.47 33.99
C ILE A 4 43.19 1.18 33.62
N SER A 5 44.10 0.48 32.96
CA SER A 5 45.39 1.05 32.54
C SER A 5 45.18 2.07 31.42
N VAL A 6 45.68 3.30 31.62
CA VAL A 6 45.63 4.39 30.61
C VAL A 6 46.31 3.98 29.28
N ASN A 7 47.32 3.11 29.34
CA ASN A 7 47.98 2.59 28.13
C ASN A 7 47.06 1.67 27.33
N ASP A 8 46.21 0.88 28.00
CA ASP A 8 45.29 -0.05 27.35
C ASP A 8 44.17 0.74 26.63
N ILE A 9 43.71 1.85 27.22
CA ILE A 9 42.75 2.77 26.61
C ILE A 9 43.31 3.32 25.30
N LYS A 10 44.55 3.81 25.32
CA LYS A 10 45.23 4.35 24.13
C LYS A 10 45.42 3.31 23.04
N GLU A 11 45.80 2.09 23.39
CA GLU A 11 45.99 1.00 22.43
C GLU A 11 44.67 0.64 21.74
N LYS A 12 43.57 0.56 22.50
CA LYS A 12 42.22 0.33 21.95
C LYS A 12 41.79 1.43 20.98
N ILE A 13 42.04 2.70 21.33
CA ILE A 13 41.72 3.86 20.47
C ILE A 13 42.59 3.87 19.21
N LEU A 14 43.88 3.57 19.33
CA LEU A 14 44.79 3.50 18.18
C LEU A 14 44.37 2.40 17.20
N THR A 15 43.91 1.26 17.73
CA THR A 15 43.46 0.11 16.93
C THR A 15 42.13 0.40 16.23
N ASN A 16 41.17 1.03 16.93
CA ASN A 16 39.89 1.44 16.37
C ASN A 16 39.49 2.81 16.94
N PRO A 17 39.74 3.90 16.18
CA PRO A 17 39.38 5.24 16.62
C PRO A 17 37.88 5.43 16.91
N LEU A 18 37.01 4.62 16.27
CA LEU A 18 35.55 4.70 16.45
C LEU A 18 35.04 3.87 17.65
N ASN A 19 35.93 3.35 18.49
CA ASN A 19 35.55 2.54 19.65
C ASN A 19 34.98 3.40 20.80
N VAL A 20 33.65 3.50 20.87
CA VAL A 20 32.92 4.28 21.87
C VAL A 20 33.18 3.83 23.31
N GLU A 21 33.39 2.53 23.55
CA GLU A 21 33.68 2.02 24.91
C GLU A 21 35.02 2.52 25.40
N ALA A 22 36.06 2.47 24.56
CA ALA A 22 37.39 2.96 24.92
C ALA A 22 37.40 4.47 25.21
N TRP A 23 36.60 5.25 24.48
CA TRP A 23 36.42 6.67 24.76
C TRP A 23 35.60 6.94 26.03
N SER A 24 34.68 6.05 26.39
CA SER A 24 33.96 6.12 27.67
C SER A 24 34.90 5.83 28.84
N ASP A 25 35.74 4.80 28.72
CA ASP A 25 36.80 4.48 29.69
C ASP A 25 37.74 5.69 29.90
N PHE A 26 38.10 6.41 28.82
CA PHE A 26 38.91 7.63 28.91
C PHE A 26 38.22 8.74 29.72
N LEU A 27 36.92 8.98 29.51
CA LEU A 27 36.18 10.02 30.23
C LEU A 27 36.05 9.70 31.73
N GLU A 28 35.99 8.43 32.11
CA GLU A 28 35.97 8.00 33.51
C GLU A 28 37.35 8.13 34.19
N ALA A 29 38.44 7.88 33.45
CA ALA A 29 39.81 7.93 33.97
C ALA A 29 40.49 9.30 33.84
N VAL A 30 39.80 10.32 33.30
CA VAL A 30 40.44 11.59 32.90
C VAL A 30 41.09 12.36 34.06
N GLU A 31 40.56 12.24 35.28
CA GLU A 31 41.12 12.89 36.47
C GLU A 31 42.49 12.31 36.89
N GLU A 32 42.80 11.07 36.46
CA GLU A 32 44.06 10.40 36.73
C GLU A 32 45.14 10.72 35.67
N ILE A 33 44.78 11.41 34.58
CA ILE A 33 45.65 11.72 33.45
C ILE A 33 46.20 13.16 33.58
N PRO A 34 47.50 13.41 33.34
CA PRO A 34 48.05 14.76 33.29
C PRO A 34 47.29 15.68 32.32
N VAL A 35 47.07 16.94 32.72
CA VAL A 35 46.22 17.91 31.98
C VAL A 35 46.60 18.02 30.50
N GLU A 36 47.88 18.13 30.18
CA GLU A 36 48.31 18.29 28.78
C GLU A 36 48.11 17.04 27.93
N GLU A 37 48.21 15.87 28.55
CA GLU A 37 47.97 14.60 27.90
C GLU A 37 46.46 14.36 27.68
N ALA A 38 45.64 14.70 28.67
CA ALA A 38 44.18 14.69 28.55
C ALA A 38 43.70 15.65 27.44
N ARG A 39 44.33 16.83 27.28
CA ARG A 39 44.03 17.77 26.17
C ARG A 39 44.27 17.16 24.79
N VAL A 40 45.36 16.42 24.61
CA VAL A 40 45.67 15.75 23.34
C VAL A 40 44.59 14.71 23.03
N MET A 41 44.24 13.89 24.02
CA MET A 41 43.20 12.87 23.90
C MET A 41 41.82 13.49 23.61
N TYR A 42 41.45 14.58 24.29
CA TYR A 42 40.20 15.31 24.02
C TYR A 42 40.16 15.91 22.62
N ASN A 43 41.27 16.48 22.12
CA ASN A 43 41.32 16.97 20.74
C ASN A 43 41.11 15.84 19.74
N GLN A 44 41.76 14.69 19.95
CA GLN A 44 41.54 13.51 19.12
C GLN A 44 40.07 13.02 19.20
N LEU A 45 39.44 13.06 20.38
CA LEU A 45 38.04 12.67 20.58
C LEU A 45 37.08 13.53 19.75
N ILE A 46 37.21 14.86 19.82
CA ILE A 46 36.32 15.78 19.08
C ILE A 46 36.62 15.82 17.58
N GLU A 47 37.85 15.50 17.15
CA GLU A 47 38.18 15.33 15.73
C GLU A 47 37.57 14.04 15.17
N THR A 48 37.51 12.99 15.99
CA THR A 48 36.89 11.72 15.63
C THR A 48 35.35 11.81 15.62
N PHE A 49 34.76 12.54 16.58
CA PHE A 49 33.32 12.67 16.76
C PHE A 49 32.88 14.14 16.79
N PRO A 50 32.98 14.87 15.67
CA PRO A 50 32.78 16.32 15.63
C PRO A 50 31.34 16.75 15.92
N THR A 51 30.35 15.86 15.77
CA THR A 51 28.92 16.15 16.01
C THR A 51 28.45 15.79 17.42
N SER A 52 29.29 15.15 18.26
CA SER A 52 28.86 14.62 19.57
C SER A 52 28.72 15.71 20.64
N PRO A 53 27.49 16.06 21.06
CA PRO A 53 27.31 17.10 22.08
C PRO A 53 27.87 16.70 23.45
N GLN A 54 27.87 15.40 23.76
CA GLN A 54 28.39 14.87 25.01
C GLN A 54 29.90 15.11 25.13
N TYR A 55 30.66 14.85 24.06
CA TYR A 55 32.11 14.97 24.07
C TYR A 55 32.59 16.43 24.06
N TRP A 56 31.93 17.29 23.28
CA TRP A 56 32.19 18.73 23.35
C TRP A 56 31.91 19.30 24.73
N THR A 57 30.79 18.92 25.34
CA THR A 57 30.43 19.35 26.70
C THR A 57 31.45 18.87 27.73
N ALA A 58 31.91 17.62 27.63
CA ALA A 58 32.93 17.08 28.54
C ALA A 58 34.24 17.88 28.44
N PHE A 59 34.71 18.17 27.22
CA PHE A 59 35.95 18.91 27.02
C PHE A 59 35.85 20.37 27.49
N ILE A 60 34.74 21.05 27.20
CA ILE A 60 34.52 22.42 27.67
C ILE A 60 34.49 22.48 29.20
N ARG A 61 33.82 21.53 29.85
CA ARG A 61 33.79 21.46 31.33
C ARG A 61 35.18 21.18 31.92
N PHE A 62 35.97 20.33 31.27
CA PHE A 62 37.35 20.07 31.65
C PHE A 62 38.23 21.34 31.57
N GLU A 63 38.11 22.16 30.52
CA GLU A 63 38.89 23.40 30.45
C GLU A 63 38.38 24.47 31.42
N LEU A 64 37.06 24.50 31.70
CA LEU A 64 36.47 25.38 32.71
C LEU A 64 36.96 25.03 34.12
N SER A 65 37.06 23.75 34.48
CA SER A 65 37.59 23.33 35.79
C SER A 65 39.07 23.65 35.96
N ASN A 66 39.82 23.64 34.86
CA ASN A 66 41.22 24.07 34.82
C ASN A 66 41.41 25.59 34.63
N THR A 67 40.33 26.39 34.64
CA THR A 67 40.36 27.85 34.47
C THR A 67 41.03 28.36 33.18
N ALA A 68 41.08 27.52 32.14
CA ALA A 68 41.73 27.83 30.88
C ALA A 68 40.79 28.56 29.89
N PHE A 69 40.37 29.78 30.26
CA PHE A 69 39.33 30.52 29.52
C PHE A 69 39.65 30.78 28.03
N ALA A 70 40.92 30.98 27.68
CA ALA A 70 41.34 31.15 26.29
C ALA A 70 41.04 29.91 25.43
N GLN A 71 41.21 28.71 26.00
CA GLN A 71 40.89 27.46 25.30
C GLN A 71 39.39 27.23 25.22
N VAL A 72 38.64 27.57 26.26
CA VAL A 72 37.17 27.52 26.24
C VAL A 72 36.60 28.38 25.10
N GLU A 73 37.14 29.58 24.89
CA GLU A 73 36.73 30.47 23.79
C GLU A 73 37.05 29.86 22.40
N GLU A 74 38.20 29.20 22.25
CA GLU A 74 38.55 28.46 21.05
C GLU A 74 37.58 27.29 20.79
N LEU A 75 37.24 26.52 21.81
CA LEU A 75 36.30 25.40 21.70
C LEU A 75 34.92 25.87 21.26
N PHE A 76 34.39 26.94 21.85
CA PHE A 76 33.12 27.51 21.40
C PHE A 76 33.16 27.97 19.95
N ARG A 77 34.27 28.60 19.50
CA ARG A 77 34.43 29.00 18.10
C ARG A 77 34.37 27.81 17.13
N ARG A 78 34.89 26.65 17.54
CA ARG A 78 34.91 25.42 16.73
C ARG A 78 33.56 24.71 16.68
N CYS A 79 32.80 24.67 17.78
CA CYS A 79 31.64 23.77 17.90
C CYS A 79 30.27 24.46 17.90
N LEU A 80 30.14 25.71 18.33
CA LEU A 80 28.84 26.28 18.71
C LEU A 80 27.81 26.29 17.56
N LEU A 81 28.25 26.56 16.33
CA LEU A 81 27.40 26.52 15.13
C LEU A 81 27.28 25.13 14.49
N LYS A 82 28.19 24.20 14.82
CA LYS A 82 28.20 22.83 14.29
C LYS A 82 27.37 21.87 15.14
N VAL A 83 27.25 22.15 16.43
CA VAL A 83 26.61 21.30 17.44
C VAL A 83 25.46 22.06 18.09
N LEU A 84 24.29 21.97 17.46
CA LEU A 84 23.06 22.63 17.92
C LEU A 84 22.38 21.82 19.03
N HIS A 85 23.06 21.61 20.16
CA HIS A 85 22.50 20.88 21.30
C HIS A 85 22.36 21.79 22.54
N ILE A 86 21.22 21.71 23.21
CA ILE A 86 20.84 22.61 24.32
C ILE A 86 21.90 22.71 25.43
N ASP A 87 22.55 21.60 25.80
CA ASP A 87 23.57 21.59 26.86
C ASP A 87 24.80 22.46 26.53
N VAL A 88 25.25 22.47 25.27
CA VAL A 88 26.41 23.27 24.83
C VAL A 88 26.09 24.75 24.95
N TRP A 89 24.89 25.14 24.52
CA TRP A 89 24.41 26.53 24.56
C TRP A 89 24.18 27.04 25.99
N LYS A 90 23.71 26.19 26.90
CA LYS A 90 23.61 26.54 28.33
C LYS A 90 24.97 26.82 28.96
N ILE A 91 25.98 26.02 28.63
CA ILE A 91 27.35 26.22 29.13
C ILE A 91 27.95 27.49 28.50
N TYR A 92 27.68 27.76 27.22
CA TYR A 92 28.08 29.01 26.57
C TYR A 92 27.51 30.25 27.27
N LEU A 93 26.20 30.27 27.54
CA LEU A 93 25.56 31.40 28.23
C LEU A 93 26.09 31.58 29.66
N THR A 94 26.32 30.47 30.37
CA THR A 94 26.95 30.48 31.70
C THR A 94 28.37 31.06 31.62
N TYR A 95 29.19 30.61 30.67
CA TYR A 95 30.53 31.12 30.44
C TYR A 95 30.55 32.62 30.15
N VAL A 96 29.70 33.10 29.24
CA VAL A 96 29.62 34.53 28.88
C VAL A 96 29.22 35.38 30.09
N ARG A 97 28.23 34.92 30.88
CA ARG A 97 27.81 35.61 32.10
C ARG A 97 28.94 35.70 33.11
N ASP A 98 29.65 34.60 33.34
CA ASP A 98 30.63 34.51 34.41
C ASP A 98 31.93 35.25 34.04
N THR A 99 32.37 35.19 32.76
CA THR A 99 33.64 35.81 32.32
C THR A 99 33.53 37.25 31.82
N LYS A 100 32.41 37.66 31.22
CA LYS A 100 32.28 39.03 30.67
C LYS A 100 31.74 40.04 31.69
N SER A 101 31.37 39.59 32.91
CA SER A 101 30.76 40.42 33.97
C SER A 101 31.57 41.63 34.41
N CYS A 102 32.87 41.62 34.17
CA CYS A 102 33.80 42.69 34.51
C CYS A 102 34.15 43.65 33.36
N VAL A 103 33.54 43.51 32.17
CA VAL A 103 33.88 44.32 30.98
C VAL A 103 32.93 45.53 30.81
N THR A 104 33.47 46.70 30.45
CA THR A 104 32.66 47.89 30.11
C THR A 104 31.74 47.58 28.92
N GLY A 105 30.42 47.75 29.10
CA GLY A 105 29.41 47.32 28.09
C GLY A 105 28.85 45.90 28.27
N PHE A 106 29.19 45.20 29.38
CA PHE A 106 28.74 43.84 29.70
C PHE A 106 27.24 43.58 29.47
N LYS A 107 26.37 44.54 29.81
CA LYS A 107 24.92 44.40 29.62
C LYS A 107 24.55 44.15 28.15
N LYS A 108 25.21 44.85 27.21
CA LYS A 108 24.97 44.69 25.78
C LYS A 108 25.42 43.30 25.31
N SER A 109 26.62 42.87 25.72
CA SER A 109 27.17 41.58 25.32
C SER A 109 26.38 40.38 25.84
N ILE A 110 25.82 40.42 27.05
CA ILE A 110 24.94 39.34 27.54
C ILE A 110 23.65 39.28 26.73
N LYS A 111 23.03 40.45 26.47
CA LYS A 111 21.80 40.52 25.68
C LYS A 111 22.02 39.92 24.30
N GLU A 112 23.08 40.32 23.61
CA GLU A 112 23.46 39.78 22.30
C GLU A 112 23.71 38.26 22.36
N ALA A 113 24.30 37.75 23.44
CA ALA A 113 24.51 36.30 23.62
C ALA A 113 23.20 35.52 23.77
N TYR A 114 22.22 36.02 24.53
CA TYR A 114 20.90 35.39 24.65
C TYR A 114 20.09 35.51 23.36
N GLU A 115 20.11 36.65 22.69
CA GLU A 115 19.43 36.83 21.39
C GLU A 115 20.00 35.87 20.33
N PHE A 116 21.33 35.74 20.30
CA PHE A 116 22.02 34.78 19.45
C PHE A 116 21.65 33.33 19.79
N ALA A 117 21.60 32.97 21.08
CA ALA A 117 21.15 31.65 21.50
C ALA A 117 19.71 31.37 21.08
N LEU A 118 18.78 32.30 21.32
CA LEU A 118 17.38 32.12 20.90
C LEU A 118 17.22 32.02 19.38
N ASP A 119 18.06 32.69 18.58
CA ASP A 119 18.09 32.54 17.13
C ASP A 119 18.47 31.13 16.67
N LYS A 120 19.47 30.51 17.31
CA LYS A 120 20.00 29.20 16.91
C LYS A 120 19.33 28.01 17.57
N ILE A 121 19.04 28.09 18.87
CA ILE A 121 18.54 26.98 19.69
C ILE A 121 17.17 27.26 20.33
N GLY A 122 16.56 28.42 20.06
CA GLY A 122 15.25 28.79 20.64
C GLY A 122 14.05 27.99 20.12
N LEU A 123 14.24 27.16 19.09
CA LEU A 123 13.25 26.19 18.60
C LEU A 123 13.33 24.83 19.32
N ASP A 124 14.38 24.60 20.10
CA ASP A 124 14.58 23.36 20.83
C ASP A 124 13.48 23.15 21.87
N PHE A 125 13.02 21.91 22.03
CA PHE A 125 12.01 21.58 23.03
C PHE A 125 12.48 21.93 24.45
N TYR A 126 13.76 21.75 24.77
CA TYR A 126 14.33 21.99 26.10
C TYR A 126 14.87 23.42 26.30
N SER A 127 14.47 24.36 25.43
CA SER A 127 14.94 25.76 25.45
C SER A 127 14.27 26.65 26.51
N TYR A 128 13.27 26.15 27.25
CA TYR A 128 12.53 26.91 28.28
C TYR A 128 13.43 27.66 29.25
N SER A 129 14.43 26.98 29.79
CA SER A 129 15.42 27.58 30.71
C SER A 129 16.14 28.81 30.13
N ILE A 130 16.46 28.82 28.82
CA ILE A 130 17.10 29.96 28.16
C ILE A 130 16.14 31.14 28.08
N TYR A 131 14.88 30.90 27.69
CA TYR A 131 13.85 31.94 27.71
C TYR A 131 13.64 32.50 29.11
N HIS A 132 13.48 31.63 30.10
CA HIS A 132 13.22 32.01 31.49
C HIS A 132 14.38 32.83 32.08
N GLU A 133 15.62 32.40 31.89
CA GLU A 133 16.80 33.12 32.36
C GLU A 133 16.97 34.48 31.67
N PHE A 134 16.73 34.55 30.36
CA PHE A 134 16.83 35.81 29.62
C PHE A 134 15.77 36.81 30.07
N ILE A 135 14.52 36.38 30.20
CA ILE A 135 13.41 37.21 30.69
C ILE A 135 13.68 37.69 32.11
N LYS A 136 14.13 36.80 33.00
CA LYS A 136 14.48 37.16 34.38
C LYS A 136 15.60 38.20 34.41
N TRP A 137 16.61 38.04 33.57
CA TRP A 137 17.71 38.99 33.45
C TRP A 137 17.24 40.35 32.92
N LEU A 138 16.40 40.39 31.88
CA LEU A 138 15.83 41.64 31.36
C LEU A 138 14.95 42.35 32.40
N LEU A 139 14.14 41.62 33.16
CA LEU A 139 13.29 42.17 34.23
C LEU A 139 14.12 42.83 35.34
N GLN A 140 15.31 42.29 35.66
CA GLN A 140 16.23 42.88 36.63
C GLN A 140 16.86 44.20 36.13
N MET A 141 16.88 44.41 34.81
CA MET A 141 17.44 45.63 34.20
C MET A 141 16.43 46.77 34.07
N LEU A 142 15.16 46.55 34.42
CA LEU A 142 14.17 47.63 34.45
C LEU A 142 14.52 48.66 35.53
N PRO A 143 14.37 49.97 35.27
CA PRO A 143 14.61 51.01 36.27
C PRO A 143 13.78 50.77 37.53
N GLN A 144 14.43 50.78 38.70
CA GLN A 144 13.71 50.81 39.98
C GLN A 144 13.25 52.24 40.27
N PRO A 145 12.09 52.46 40.91
CA PRO A 145 11.66 53.79 41.31
C PRO A 145 12.56 54.28 42.46
N GLU A 146 13.68 54.92 42.12
CA GLU A 146 14.44 55.73 43.07
C GLU A 146 13.89 57.17 43.09
N SER A 147 13.99 57.76 44.28
CA SER A 147 13.32 58.98 44.72
C SER A 147 13.35 60.16 43.74
N GLU A 148 12.24 60.89 43.73
CA GLU A 148 11.95 62.09 42.95
C GLU A 148 13.13 63.07 42.81
N SER A 149 13.71 63.18 41.61
CA SER A 149 14.05 64.47 40.99
C SER A 149 14.51 64.31 39.53
N ASP A 150 13.78 64.96 38.62
CA ASP A 150 14.22 65.62 37.37
C ASP A 150 15.00 64.85 36.28
N ALA A 151 14.48 63.70 35.82
CA ALA A 151 14.83 63.11 34.51
C ALA A 151 13.61 62.47 33.80
N ARG A 152 12.49 63.21 33.62
CA ARG A 152 11.16 62.59 33.42
C ARG A 152 10.74 62.18 31.99
N GLU A 153 11.47 62.49 30.92
CA GLU A 153 11.05 62.11 29.54
C GLU A 153 11.92 61.01 28.89
N GLU A 154 13.26 61.10 28.97
CA GLU A 154 14.15 60.09 28.39
C GLU A 154 14.08 58.74 29.13
N GLU A 155 14.07 58.75 30.47
CA GLU A 155 13.97 57.51 31.27
C GLU A 155 12.63 56.79 31.09
N SER A 156 11.54 57.54 30.90
CA SER A 156 10.20 56.99 30.64
C SER A 156 10.13 56.28 29.28
N MET A 157 10.72 56.85 28.23
CA MET A 157 10.73 56.26 26.89
C MET A 157 11.65 55.03 26.80
N VAL A 158 12.79 55.05 27.51
CA VAL A 158 13.69 53.90 27.65
C VAL A 158 13.04 52.76 28.46
N ALA A 159 12.26 53.08 29.49
CA ALA A 159 11.50 52.08 30.24
C ALA A 159 10.42 51.40 29.38
N ILE A 160 9.70 52.16 28.53
CA ILE A 160 8.68 51.62 27.61
C ILE A 160 9.32 50.66 26.58
N THR A 161 10.43 51.06 25.97
CA THR A 161 11.14 50.23 24.97
C THR A 161 11.65 48.93 25.57
N ASN A 162 12.23 48.94 26.77
CA ASN A 162 12.67 47.72 27.46
C ASN A 162 11.52 46.77 27.82
N VAL A 163 10.34 47.31 28.19
CA VAL A 163 9.14 46.50 28.45
C VAL A 163 8.63 45.84 27.15
N ASP A 164 8.68 46.55 26.02
CA ASP A 164 8.31 46.00 24.72
C ASP A 164 9.25 44.86 24.29
N GLU A 165 10.55 45.00 24.53
CA GLU A 165 11.54 43.94 24.27
C GLU A 165 11.25 42.67 25.08
N ILE A 166 11.01 42.80 26.40
CA ILE A 166 10.66 41.66 27.26
C ILE A 166 9.41 40.96 26.73
N ARG A 167 8.41 41.74 26.29
CA ARG A 167 7.19 41.21 25.70
C ARG A 167 7.47 40.40 24.44
N GLN A 168 8.34 40.87 23.55
CA GLN A 168 8.71 40.13 22.34
C GLN A 168 9.36 38.78 22.67
N VAL A 169 10.20 38.72 23.71
CA VAL A 169 10.82 37.45 24.15
C VAL A 169 9.77 36.47 24.68
N PHE A 170 8.81 36.95 25.48
CA PHE A 170 7.68 36.12 25.93
C PHE A 170 6.86 35.58 24.76
N LEU A 171 6.44 36.46 23.83
CA LEU A 171 5.61 36.08 22.70
C LEU A 171 6.33 35.09 21.77
N ARG A 172 7.65 35.26 21.59
CA ARG A 172 8.49 34.30 20.86
C ARG A 172 8.46 32.92 21.52
N GLY A 173 8.67 32.85 22.84
CA GLY A 173 8.64 31.58 23.58
C GLY A 173 7.27 30.91 23.60
N ILE A 174 6.19 31.68 23.79
CA ILE A 174 4.80 31.18 23.77
C ILE A 174 4.37 30.65 22.39
N SER A 175 5.02 31.12 21.32
CA SER A 175 4.80 30.64 19.96
C SER A 175 5.61 29.38 19.61
N CYS A 176 6.51 28.94 20.49
CA CYS A 176 7.36 27.77 20.29
C CYS A 176 6.90 26.60 21.17
N PRO A 177 6.70 25.38 20.62
CA PRO A 177 6.40 24.18 21.40
C PRO A 177 7.61 23.74 22.24
N ILE A 178 7.73 24.32 23.44
CA ILE A 178 8.82 24.07 24.39
C ILE A 178 8.31 23.38 25.66
N GLU A 179 9.21 22.74 26.40
CA GLU A 179 8.93 22.19 27.72
C GLU A 179 8.45 23.29 28.68
N ASN A 180 7.63 22.95 29.67
CA ASN A 180 7.18 23.90 30.69
C ASN A 180 6.56 25.22 30.16
N ILE A 181 6.03 25.23 28.93
CA ILE A 181 5.38 26.41 28.31
C ILE A 181 4.25 26.99 29.17
N ALA A 182 3.58 26.17 29.99
CA ALA A 182 2.55 26.62 30.92
C ALA A 182 3.09 27.56 32.01
N ALA A 183 4.32 27.32 32.49
CA ALA A 183 4.98 28.22 33.44
C ALA A 183 5.32 29.55 32.76
N LEU A 184 5.84 29.51 31.53
CA LEU A 184 6.14 30.72 30.75
C LEU A 184 4.88 31.55 30.48
N TRP A 185 3.75 30.89 30.16
CA TRP A 185 2.45 31.55 30.00
C TRP A 185 2.00 32.25 31.27
N LYS A 186 2.09 31.57 32.42
CA LYS A 186 1.71 32.14 33.72
C LYS A 186 2.57 33.36 34.09
N ASP A 187 3.86 33.34 33.73
CA ASP A 187 4.77 34.48 33.93
C ASP A 187 4.41 35.65 33.00
N TYR A 188 4.03 35.37 31.75
CA TYR A 188 3.55 36.38 30.81
C TYR A 188 2.25 37.07 31.27
N GLU A 189 1.28 36.31 31.78
CA GLU A 189 0.04 36.89 32.33
C GLU A 189 0.33 37.83 33.51
N GLN A 190 1.26 37.47 34.39
CA GLN A 190 1.68 38.32 35.51
C GLN A 190 2.42 39.56 35.01
N PHE A 191 3.28 39.41 34.00
CA PHE A 191 4.01 40.50 33.37
C PHE A 191 3.06 41.52 32.72
N GLU A 192 2.11 41.09 31.89
CA GLU A 192 1.14 42.00 31.26
C GLU A 192 0.24 42.68 32.29
N LYS A 193 -0.20 41.98 33.34
CA LYS A 193 -0.97 42.61 34.42
C LYS A 193 -0.20 43.70 35.16
N LYS A 194 1.13 43.54 35.27
CA LYS A 194 1.99 44.49 35.99
C LYS A 194 2.45 45.68 35.11
N TYR A 195 2.79 45.42 33.85
CA TYR A 195 3.42 46.42 32.96
C TYR A 195 2.62 46.75 31.69
N GLY A 196 1.54 46.04 31.40
CA GLY A 196 0.77 46.16 30.15
C GLY A 196 -0.27 47.29 30.10
N GLY A 197 -0.49 47.98 31.23
CA GLY A 197 -1.43 49.10 31.33
C GLY A 197 -2.87 48.73 30.95
N SER A 198 -3.60 49.66 30.33
CA SER A 198 -5.00 49.45 29.93
C SER A 198 -5.19 48.43 28.79
N ALA A 199 -4.14 48.15 28.01
CA ALA A 199 -4.16 47.21 26.89
C ALA A 199 -3.81 45.76 27.29
N ALA A 200 -3.42 45.51 28.55
CA ALA A 200 -2.94 44.22 29.03
C ALA A 200 -3.90 43.07 28.71
N GLN A 201 -5.20 43.21 29.02
CA GLN A 201 -6.18 42.14 28.84
C GLN A 201 -6.34 41.75 27.36
N ASN A 202 -6.42 42.73 26.46
CA ASN A 202 -6.55 42.47 25.02
C ASN A 202 -5.34 41.69 24.47
N ARG A 203 -4.12 41.99 24.96
CA ARG A 203 -2.91 41.25 24.55
C ARG A 203 -2.87 39.83 25.11
N ILE A 204 -3.30 39.64 26.36
CA ILE A 204 -3.42 38.31 26.97
C ILE A 204 -4.43 37.47 26.16
N ASP A 205 -5.60 38.01 25.84
CA ASP A 205 -6.64 37.29 25.11
C ASP A 205 -6.18 36.90 23.70
N SER A 206 -5.41 37.76 23.03
CA SER A 206 -4.81 37.46 21.72
C SER A 206 -3.75 36.36 21.83
N ALA A 207 -2.83 36.47 22.78
CA ALA A 207 -1.75 35.50 22.97
C ALA A 207 -2.24 34.14 23.48
N SER A 208 -3.35 34.10 24.22
CA SER A 208 -3.95 32.87 24.78
C SER A 208 -4.36 31.88 23.68
N LYS A 209 -4.82 32.39 22.52
CA LYS A 209 -5.15 31.56 21.35
C LYS A 209 -3.92 30.86 20.79
N VAL A 210 -2.81 31.59 20.68
CA VAL A 210 -1.52 31.05 20.22
C VAL A 210 -1.01 30.02 21.23
N TYR A 211 -0.97 30.40 22.51
CA TYR A 211 -0.56 29.52 23.61
C TYR A 211 -1.32 28.19 23.62
N SER A 212 -2.64 28.22 23.50
CA SER A 212 -3.47 27.00 23.54
C SER A 212 -3.05 26.01 22.45
N LYS A 213 -2.89 26.49 21.21
CA LYS A 213 -2.43 25.69 20.07
C LYS A 213 -1.01 25.18 20.27
N THR A 214 -0.08 26.05 20.67
CA THR A 214 1.33 25.69 20.89
C THR A 214 1.48 24.69 22.02
N SER A 215 0.71 24.82 23.11
CA SER A 215 0.72 23.93 24.27
C SER A 215 0.27 22.51 23.91
N ASP A 216 -0.77 22.38 23.08
CA ASP A 216 -1.22 21.07 22.61
C ASP A 216 -0.19 20.40 21.68
N VAL A 217 0.48 21.18 20.83
CA VAL A 217 1.60 20.68 20.03
C VAL A 217 2.79 20.29 20.91
N ALA A 218 3.11 21.06 21.96
CA ALA A 218 4.20 20.77 22.88
C ALA A 218 3.98 19.43 23.60
N LYS A 219 2.76 19.13 24.07
CA LYS A 219 2.42 17.84 24.70
C LYS A 219 2.56 16.65 23.74
N ARG A 220 2.21 16.84 22.47
CA ARG A 220 2.37 15.80 21.44
C ARG A 220 3.85 15.58 21.12
N LEU A 221 4.60 16.66 21.02
CA LEU A 221 6.04 16.63 20.79
C LEU A 221 6.78 15.95 21.94
N GLU A 222 6.42 16.25 23.19
CA GLU A 222 6.97 15.59 24.39
C GLU A 222 6.87 14.05 24.31
N LYS A 223 5.69 13.55 23.94
CA LYS A 223 5.46 12.10 23.76
C LYS A 223 6.29 11.49 22.61
N LEU A 224 6.55 12.25 21.55
CA LEU A 224 7.37 11.79 20.42
C LEU A 224 8.85 11.77 20.76
N LEU A 225 9.31 12.73 21.54
CA LEU A 225 10.69 12.82 22.01
C LEU A 225 10.98 11.78 23.10
N GLU A 226 9.96 11.22 23.74
CA GLU A 226 10.11 10.17 24.74
C GLU A 226 10.85 8.94 24.16
N GLY A 227 12.04 8.69 24.71
CA GLY A 227 12.91 7.59 24.28
C GLY A 227 13.74 7.87 23.03
N ILE A 228 13.70 9.07 22.45
CA ILE A 228 14.72 9.51 21.49
C ILE A 228 16.01 9.82 22.26
N ASN A 229 17.12 9.22 21.84
CA ASN A 229 18.44 9.55 22.39
C ASN A 229 19.09 10.68 21.59
N THR A 230 18.96 11.92 22.06
CA THR A 230 19.57 13.12 21.45
C THR A 230 21.08 13.24 21.66
N LYS A 231 21.66 12.36 22.48
CA LYS A 231 23.09 12.31 22.80
C LYS A 231 23.79 11.09 22.18
N ARG A 232 23.12 10.38 21.26
CA ARG A 232 23.74 9.26 20.55
C ARG A 232 25.00 9.74 19.83
N ILE A 233 26.09 9.01 20.01
CA ILE A 233 27.33 9.24 19.28
C ILE A 233 27.17 8.67 17.87
N SER A 234 27.47 9.47 16.86
CA SER A 234 27.38 9.03 15.47
C SER A 234 28.50 8.04 15.15
N VAL A 235 28.12 6.83 14.80
CA VAL A 235 28.99 5.73 14.36
C VAL A 235 28.27 4.97 13.25
N PRO A 236 29.01 4.45 12.25
CA PRO A 236 28.47 3.68 11.14
C PRO A 236 27.42 2.65 11.58
N LEU A 237 26.24 2.70 10.97
CA LEU A 237 25.10 1.84 11.30
C LEU A 237 25.49 0.34 11.30
N GLN A 238 25.31 -0.31 12.44
CA GLN A 238 25.55 -1.76 12.60
C GLN A 238 24.26 -2.59 12.41
N ASN A 239 23.13 -1.92 12.17
CA ASN A 239 21.81 -2.51 12.00
C ASN A 239 21.36 -3.35 13.22
N THR A 240 21.63 -2.84 14.41
CA THR A 240 21.12 -3.44 15.66
C THR A 240 19.62 -3.13 15.84
N VAL A 241 18.95 -3.88 16.74
CA VAL A 241 17.52 -3.64 17.05
C VAL A 241 17.32 -2.25 17.66
N SER A 242 18.21 -1.83 18.58
CA SER A 242 18.16 -0.52 19.22
C SER A 242 18.29 0.62 18.21
N GLU A 243 19.21 0.50 17.25
CA GLU A 243 19.39 1.49 16.19
C GLU A 243 18.16 1.58 15.28
N ARG A 244 17.56 0.45 14.89
CA ARG A 244 16.32 0.49 14.08
C ARG A 244 15.17 1.16 14.82
N ILE A 245 15.06 0.94 16.13
CA ILE A 245 14.06 1.62 16.96
C ILE A 245 14.34 3.13 17.03
N GLN A 246 15.59 3.54 17.25
CA GLN A 246 15.97 4.96 17.26
C GLN A 246 15.69 5.62 15.90
N LEU A 247 16.12 4.99 14.80
CA LEU A 247 15.83 5.48 13.45
C LEU A 247 14.32 5.64 13.22
N SER A 248 13.51 4.65 13.62
CA SER A 248 12.05 4.75 13.49
C SER A 248 11.47 5.92 14.29
N ARG A 249 12.00 6.20 15.48
CA ARG A 249 11.56 7.35 16.31
C ARG A 249 11.96 8.68 15.70
N TRP A 250 13.19 8.82 15.20
CA TRP A 250 13.64 10.01 14.48
C TRP A 250 12.81 10.29 13.24
N HIS A 251 12.50 9.27 12.42
CA HIS A 251 11.60 9.44 11.28
C HIS A 251 10.19 9.87 11.71
N ALA A 252 9.67 9.35 12.83
CA ALA A 252 8.39 9.79 13.36
C ALA A 252 8.39 11.27 13.77
N TYR A 253 9.47 11.74 14.41
CA TYR A 253 9.65 13.15 14.74
C TYR A 253 9.76 14.04 13.49
N LEU A 254 10.56 13.64 12.51
CA LEU A 254 10.70 14.38 11.24
C LEU A 254 9.37 14.48 10.49
N ASN A 255 8.63 13.36 10.38
CA ASN A 255 7.31 13.34 9.75
C ASN A 255 6.29 14.18 10.50
N PHE A 256 6.38 14.20 11.84
CA PHE A 256 5.55 15.06 12.66
C PHE A 256 5.79 16.55 12.35
N GLU A 257 7.03 17.03 12.29
CA GLU A 257 7.31 18.43 11.94
C GLU A 257 6.90 18.75 10.49
N LYS A 258 7.17 17.84 9.53
CA LYS A 258 6.73 17.97 8.13
C LYS A 258 5.22 18.10 7.98
N SER A 259 4.44 17.48 8.88
CA SER A 259 2.97 17.55 8.87
C SER A 259 2.39 18.92 9.25
N ASN A 260 3.24 19.91 9.57
CA ASN A 260 2.86 21.24 10.05
C ASN A 260 1.92 21.17 11.26
N PRO A 261 2.38 20.64 12.42
CA PRO A 261 1.53 20.40 13.58
C PRO A 261 1.01 21.71 14.19
N LEU A 262 1.78 22.79 14.04
CA LEU A 262 1.37 24.15 14.41
C LEU A 262 0.35 24.76 13.46
N ALA A 263 0.03 24.11 12.33
CA ALA A 263 -0.78 24.65 11.24
C ALA A 263 -0.49 26.14 11.01
N THR A 264 0.81 26.46 10.90
CA THR A 264 1.29 27.83 10.68
C THR A 264 1.07 28.19 9.22
N GLN A 265 0.69 29.43 8.97
CA GLN A 265 0.61 30.01 7.63
C GLN A 265 1.97 30.58 7.18
N CYS A 266 2.89 30.82 8.13
CA CYS A 266 4.25 31.26 7.82
C CYS A 266 5.07 30.05 7.34
N PHE A 267 5.33 29.99 6.03
CA PHE A 267 6.06 28.89 5.41
C PHE A 267 7.54 28.85 5.84
N ASP A 268 8.21 30.01 5.96
CA ASP A 268 9.57 30.11 6.53
C ASP A 268 9.68 29.42 7.89
N LEU A 269 8.73 29.65 8.80
CA LEU A 269 8.73 29.01 10.12
C LEU A 269 8.60 27.49 10.02
N LEU A 270 7.73 26.98 9.14
CA LEU A 270 7.59 25.54 8.91
C LEU A 270 8.93 24.95 8.43
N VAL A 271 9.53 25.55 7.41
CA VAL A 271 10.79 25.08 6.83
C VAL A 271 11.91 25.09 7.87
N ARG A 272 12.05 26.18 8.65
CA ARG A 272 13.04 26.29 9.72
C ARG A 272 12.88 25.23 10.80
N ARG A 273 11.64 24.88 11.18
CA ARG A 273 11.36 23.81 12.15
C ARG A 273 11.76 22.44 11.63
N VAL A 274 11.44 22.15 10.37
CA VAL A 274 11.80 20.86 9.75
C VAL A 274 13.32 20.75 9.61
N ILE A 275 14.00 21.80 9.12
CA ILE A 275 15.47 21.85 9.06
C ILE A 275 16.05 21.61 10.46
N TYR A 276 15.54 22.30 11.49
CA TYR A 276 16.01 22.11 12.87
C TYR A 276 15.87 20.65 13.33
N ALA A 277 14.75 19.98 13.02
CA ALA A 277 14.56 18.58 13.34
C ALA A 277 15.57 17.66 12.63
N TYR A 278 15.92 17.97 11.37
CA TYR A 278 17.01 17.28 10.67
C TYR A 278 18.37 17.54 11.31
N GLU A 279 18.65 18.77 11.74
CA GLU A 279 19.90 19.09 12.45
C GLU A 279 20.06 18.22 13.70
N GLN A 280 18.99 18.04 14.47
CA GLN A 280 19.00 17.16 15.64
C GLN A 280 19.27 15.69 15.26
N ALA A 281 18.63 15.20 14.20
CA ALA A 281 18.82 13.82 13.72
C ALA A 281 20.26 13.60 13.19
N LEU A 282 20.78 14.54 12.39
CA LEU A 282 22.10 14.48 11.78
C LEU A 282 23.23 14.62 12.79
N MET A 283 23.03 15.26 13.94
CA MET A 283 24.01 15.21 15.03
C MET A 283 24.21 13.77 15.54
N CYS A 284 23.11 13.02 15.64
CA CYS A 284 23.09 11.64 16.14
C CYS A 284 23.41 10.58 15.08
N PHE A 285 23.20 10.90 13.80
CA PHE A 285 23.27 10.00 12.64
C PHE A 285 23.92 10.69 11.43
N SER A 286 25.06 11.35 11.63
CA SER A 286 25.84 12.00 10.57
C SER A 286 26.39 11.00 9.54
N ASP A 287 26.55 9.74 9.94
CA ASP A 287 26.94 8.61 9.07
C ASP A 287 25.77 8.03 8.26
N CYS A 288 24.53 8.48 8.52
CA CYS A 288 23.34 7.97 7.84
C CYS A 288 23.04 8.78 6.57
N LEU A 289 23.45 8.23 5.42
CA LEU A 289 23.20 8.79 4.08
C LEU A 289 21.72 9.14 3.83
N ALA A 290 20.78 8.36 4.38
CA ALA A 290 19.36 8.57 4.15
C ALA A 290 18.85 9.93 4.66
N PHE A 291 19.33 10.40 5.82
CA PHE A 291 18.90 11.70 6.37
C PHE A 291 19.44 12.87 5.55
N TRP A 292 20.69 12.79 5.06
CA TRP A 292 21.26 13.80 4.18
C TRP A 292 20.49 13.92 2.87
N CYS A 293 20.18 12.79 2.22
CA CYS A 293 19.41 12.79 0.98
C CYS A 293 17.97 13.29 1.20
N ASP A 294 17.30 12.87 2.28
CA ASP A 294 15.93 13.30 2.59
C ASP A 294 15.86 14.80 2.91
N LEU A 295 16.86 15.37 3.61
CA LEU A 295 16.98 16.81 3.84
C LEU A 295 17.13 17.58 2.51
N ILE A 296 18.02 17.16 1.61
CA ILE A 296 18.18 17.84 0.31
C ILE A 296 16.88 17.77 -0.51
N CYS A 297 16.21 16.61 -0.54
CA CYS A 297 14.92 16.46 -1.21
C CYS A 297 13.84 17.37 -0.60
N PHE A 298 13.78 17.48 0.73
CA PHE A 298 12.85 18.38 1.42
C PHE A 298 13.13 19.86 1.09
N LEU A 299 14.40 20.26 1.08
CA LEU A 299 14.80 21.63 0.71
C LEU A 299 14.43 21.94 -0.75
N GLU A 300 14.64 21.00 -1.67
CA GLU A 300 14.26 21.15 -3.08
C GLU A 300 12.74 21.34 -3.25
N GLN A 301 11.93 20.53 -2.58
CA GLN A 301 10.47 20.68 -2.56
C GLN A 301 10.03 22.02 -1.93
N SER A 302 10.77 22.48 -0.91
CA SER A 302 10.50 23.75 -0.25
C SER A 302 10.81 24.95 -1.16
N ILE A 303 11.86 24.87 -1.98
CA ILE A 303 12.18 25.88 -3.00
C ILE A 303 11.05 25.99 -4.01
N GLU A 304 10.57 24.86 -4.54
CA GLU A 304 9.47 24.85 -5.52
C GLU A 304 8.20 25.48 -4.94
N THR A 305 7.90 25.20 -3.67
CA THR A 305 6.74 25.77 -2.97
C THR A 305 6.92 27.27 -2.71
N ALA A 306 8.09 27.71 -2.24
CA ALA A 306 8.40 29.12 -2.00
C ALA A 306 8.31 29.96 -3.29
N SER A 307 8.78 29.41 -4.41
CA SER A 307 8.66 30.06 -5.73
C SER A 307 7.20 30.24 -6.17
N LYS A 308 6.30 29.30 -5.84
CA LYS A 308 4.85 29.43 -6.12
C LYS A 308 4.18 30.50 -5.25
N CYS A 309 4.63 30.66 -4.01
CA CYS A 309 4.08 31.62 -3.04
C CYS A 309 4.63 33.07 -3.19
N SER A 310 5.47 33.34 -4.21
CA SER A 310 6.15 34.64 -4.41
C SER A 310 7.11 35.06 -3.29
N GLU A 311 7.65 34.11 -2.51
CA GLU A 311 8.65 34.36 -1.46
C GLU A 311 10.08 34.21 -2.02
N GLY A 312 10.51 35.16 -2.86
CA GLY A 312 11.80 35.08 -3.57
C GLY A 312 13.04 34.99 -2.68
N ASP A 313 13.09 35.75 -1.58
CA ASP A 313 14.23 35.78 -0.63
C ASP A 313 14.43 34.44 0.10
N LEU A 314 13.35 33.74 0.44
CA LEU A 314 13.44 32.41 1.05
C LEU A 314 13.99 31.37 0.07
N SER A 315 13.58 31.44 -1.20
CA SER A 315 14.04 30.53 -2.25
C SER A 315 15.57 30.61 -2.44
N GLU A 316 16.15 31.81 -2.42
CA GLU A 316 17.61 32.01 -2.54
C GLU A 316 18.36 31.43 -1.34
N LYS A 317 17.89 31.71 -0.12
CA LYS A 317 18.46 31.16 1.12
C LYS A 317 18.45 29.62 1.15
N LEU A 318 17.38 29.00 0.66
CA LEU A 318 17.28 27.54 0.60
C LEU A 318 18.21 26.91 -0.47
N ASN A 319 18.44 27.60 -1.59
CA ASN A 319 19.41 27.16 -2.60
C ASN A 319 20.84 27.12 -2.03
N GLU A 320 21.22 28.14 -1.24
CA GLU A 320 22.50 28.14 -0.52
C GLU A 320 22.56 27.01 0.52
N GLU A 321 21.44 26.78 1.24
CA GLU A 321 21.38 25.73 2.26
C GLU A 321 21.59 24.31 1.69
N ILE A 322 21.09 24.02 0.50
CA ILE A 322 21.34 22.72 -0.16
C ILE A 322 22.84 22.54 -0.45
N SER A 323 23.51 23.58 -0.92
CA SER A 323 24.95 23.53 -1.21
C SER A 323 25.75 23.34 0.07
N ARG A 324 25.41 24.06 1.15
CA ARG A 324 25.98 23.85 2.48
C ARG A 324 25.74 22.43 3.01
N THR A 325 24.53 21.90 2.82
CA THR A 325 24.17 20.54 3.26
C THR A 325 25.02 19.49 2.55
N PHE A 326 25.25 19.64 1.24
CA PHE A 326 26.12 18.75 0.48
C PHE A 326 27.57 18.79 0.98
N GLU A 327 28.15 19.98 1.18
CA GLU A 327 29.50 20.13 1.73
C GLU A 327 29.63 19.51 3.14
N ARG A 328 28.64 19.73 3.99
CA ARG A 328 28.59 19.14 5.35
C ARG A 328 28.51 17.61 5.31
N ALA A 329 27.76 17.04 4.37
CA ALA A 329 27.73 15.59 4.18
C ALA A 329 29.11 15.03 3.79
N MET A 330 29.87 15.76 2.95
CA MET A 330 31.25 15.39 2.60
C MET A 330 32.15 15.40 3.83
N ASP A 331 32.06 16.44 4.67
CA ASP A 331 32.84 16.54 5.90
C ASP A 331 32.44 15.48 6.95
N ALA A 332 31.18 15.03 6.94
CA ALA A 332 30.68 13.94 7.78
C ALA A 332 31.12 12.54 7.32
N GLY A 333 31.87 12.44 6.23
CA GLY A 333 32.44 11.18 5.74
C GLY A 333 31.69 10.52 4.58
N MET A 334 30.72 11.19 3.94
CA MET A 334 29.94 10.63 2.82
C MET A 334 30.64 10.75 1.44
N LYS A 335 31.97 10.84 1.40
CA LYS A 335 32.75 11.18 0.18
C LYS A 335 32.77 10.04 -0.85
N ASP A 336 32.60 8.80 -0.39
CA ASP A 336 32.63 7.57 -1.21
C ASP A 336 31.24 7.07 -1.63
N GLU A 337 30.16 7.75 -1.19
CA GLU A 337 28.77 7.35 -1.46
C GLU A 337 28.20 8.01 -2.73
N TYR A 338 27.86 7.24 -3.77
CA TYR A 338 27.35 7.78 -5.05
C TYR A 338 26.06 8.60 -4.91
N LEU A 339 25.17 8.19 -3.99
CA LEU A 339 23.79 8.68 -3.97
C LEU A 339 23.72 10.17 -3.66
N ILE A 340 24.56 10.67 -2.73
CA ILE A 340 24.56 12.08 -2.35
C ILE A 340 25.02 12.97 -3.52
N TYR A 341 26.03 12.52 -4.29
CA TYR A 341 26.46 13.20 -5.51
C TYR A 341 25.36 13.20 -6.57
N PHE A 342 24.62 12.10 -6.72
CA PHE A 342 23.51 12.04 -7.69
C PHE A 342 22.34 12.94 -7.31
N VAL A 343 21.94 12.95 -6.04
CA VAL A 343 20.88 13.84 -5.53
C VAL A 343 21.28 15.31 -5.72
N TYR A 344 22.50 15.69 -5.34
CA TYR A 344 22.98 17.06 -5.51
C TYR A 344 23.14 17.44 -6.99
N SER A 345 23.68 16.55 -7.82
CA SER A 345 23.81 16.80 -9.27
C SER A 345 22.45 16.96 -9.96
N ARG A 346 21.42 16.24 -9.53
CA ARG A 346 20.05 16.40 -10.03
C ARG A 346 19.47 17.76 -9.67
N PHE A 347 19.68 18.20 -8.43
CA PHE A 347 19.29 19.54 -8.00
C PHE A 347 19.98 20.62 -8.87
N LEU A 348 21.29 20.51 -9.10
CA LEU A 348 22.03 21.43 -9.98
C LEU A 348 21.52 21.37 -11.44
N GLU A 349 21.18 20.19 -11.95
CA GLU A 349 20.60 19.99 -13.29
C GLU A 349 19.24 20.69 -13.41
N ASN A 350 18.39 20.58 -12.38
CA ASN A 350 17.09 21.26 -12.31
C ASN A 350 17.23 22.80 -12.30
N GLN A 351 18.27 23.31 -11.65
CA GLN A 351 18.63 24.74 -11.66
C GLN A 351 19.37 25.18 -12.94
N LYS A 352 19.54 24.29 -13.93
CA LYS A 352 20.26 24.52 -15.20
C LYS A 352 21.74 24.87 -15.01
N ARG A 353 22.34 24.52 -13.88
CA ARG A 353 23.77 24.73 -13.54
C ARG A 353 24.64 23.59 -14.09
N TYR A 354 24.58 23.38 -15.40
CA TYR A 354 25.17 22.21 -16.08
C TYR A 354 26.69 22.08 -15.95
N SER A 355 27.42 23.19 -15.82
CA SER A 355 28.87 23.18 -15.60
C SER A 355 29.22 22.51 -14.27
N GLU A 356 28.48 22.86 -13.22
CA GLU A 356 28.71 22.38 -11.86
C GLU A 356 28.32 20.91 -11.70
N VAL A 357 27.25 20.47 -12.38
CA VAL A 357 26.90 19.04 -12.47
C VAL A 357 28.10 18.20 -12.92
N LYS A 358 28.81 18.68 -13.96
CA LYS A 358 29.98 18.00 -14.50
C LYS A 358 31.13 17.99 -13.49
N GLU A 359 31.40 19.13 -12.84
CA GLU A 359 32.45 19.26 -11.83
C GLU A 359 32.22 18.32 -10.63
N VAL A 360 30.98 18.25 -10.12
CA VAL A 360 30.59 17.38 -8.99
C VAL A 360 30.77 15.90 -9.33
N LEU A 361 30.32 15.45 -10.51
CA LEU A 361 30.50 14.05 -10.89
C LEU A 361 31.97 13.71 -11.21
N GLN A 362 32.73 14.68 -11.75
CA GLN A 362 34.16 14.50 -12.00
C GLN A 362 34.97 14.45 -10.71
N SER A 363 34.60 15.23 -9.69
CA SER A 363 35.28 15.20 -8.39
C SER A 363 35.16 13.84 -7.73
N PHE A 364 34.00 13.18 -7.83
CA PHE A 364 33.82 11.80 -7.38
C PHE A 364 34.72 10.81 -8.12
N ILE A 365 34.79 10.91 -9.46
CA ILE A 365 35.61 10.03 -10.31
C ILE A 365 37.11 10.11 -9.95
N GLN A 366 37.58 11.29 -9.53
CA GLN A 366 38.98 11.52 -9.16
C GLN A 366 39.38 10.88 -7.81
N ILE A 367 38.42 10.40 -7.01
CA ILE A 367 38.72 9.71 -5.75
C ILE A 367 39.39 8.36 -6.09
N PRO A 368 40.57 8.02 -5.55
CA PRO A 368 41.34 6.85 -6.02
C PRO A 368 40.69 5.50 -5.72
N ASN A 369 40.04 5.35 -4.55
CA ASN A 369 39.58 4.07 -4.02
C ASN A 369 38.08 3.78 -4.25
N VAL A 370 37.40 4.50 -5.14
CA VAL A 370 35.98 4.28 -5.49
C VAL A 370 35.84 3.52 -6.81
N ASP A 371 34.64 2.98 -7.06
CA ASP A 371 34.26 2.39 -8.34
C ASP A 371 33.61 3.44 -9.25
N PRO A 372 34.36 4.07 -10.18
CA PRO A 372 33.85 5.21 -10.94
C PRO A 372 32.79 4.80 -11.98
N THR A 373 32.49 3.51 -12.15
CA THR A 373 31.63 2.98 -13.22
C THR A 373 30.28 3.66 -13.24
N LEU A 374 29.58 3.73 -12.11
CA LEU A 374 28.24 4.31 -12.05
C LEU A 374 28.28 5.84 -12.25
N ALA A 375 29.28 6.52 -11.70
CA ALA A 375 29.49 7.95 -11.92
C ALA A 375 29.76 8.28 -13.40
N TYR A 376 30.57 7.47 -14.09
CA TYR A 376 30.77 7.58 -15.54
C TYR A 376 29.50 7.34 -16.35
N ILE A 377 28.67 6.35 -15.98
CA ILE A 377 27.39 6.09 -16.64
C ILE A 377 26.47 7.31 -16.49
N HIS A 378 26.33 7.84 -15.27
CA HIS A 378 25.52 9.03 -15.01
C HIS A 378 26.03 10.25 -15.77
N LEU A 379 27.35 10.48 -15.76
CA LEU A 379 27.98 11.58 -16.48
C LEU A 379 27.78 11.46 -18.01
N MET A 380 27.91 10.25 -18.57
CA MET A 380 27.67 9.97 -19.99
C MET A 380 26.21 10.22 -20.37
N GLN A 381 25.26 9.74 -19.56
CA GLN A 381 23.83 9.96 -19.77
C GLN A 381 23.48 11.45 -19.70
N PHE A 382 24.01 12.17 -18.70
CA PHE A 382 23.86 13.62 -18.55
C PHE A 382 24.36 14.37 -19.80
N ALA A 383 25.57 14.05 -20.27
CA ALA A 383 26.14 14.68 -21.45
C ALA A 383 25.38 14.38 -22.74
N ASN A 384 24.73 13.21 -22.83
CA ASN A 384 23.84 12.88 -23.93
C ASN A 384 22.51 13.66 -23.87
N ARG A 385 21.96 13.90 -22.67
CA ARG A 385 20.71 14.65 -22.48
C ARG A 385 20.88 16.16 -22.72
N THR A 386 21.95 16.75 -22.22
CA THR A 386 22.18 18.21 -22.26
C THR A 386 23.00 18.67 -23.47
N GLY A 387 23.81 17.78 -24.01
CA GLY A 387 24.72 18.08 -25.11
C GLY A 387 24.39 17.29 -26.38
N ASN A 388 25.44 16.74 -26.99
CA ASN A 388 25.33 15.92 -28.18
C ASN A 388 26.02 14.56 -27.95
N LEU A 389 25.77 13.62 -28.85
CA LEU A 389 26.33 12.27 -28.78
C LEU A 389 27.86 12.24 -28.79
N ALA A 390 28.53 13.27 -29.34
CA ALA A 390 30.00 13.34 -29.34
C ALA A 390 30.55 13.57 -27.92
N SER A 391 29.88 14.39 -27.10
CA SER A 391 30.23 14.60 -25.70
C SER A 391 30.10 13.31 -24.89
N ALA A 392 29.02 12.56 -25.10
CA ALA A 392 28.81 11.27 -24.43
C ALA A 392 29.89 10.24 -24.84
N ARG A 393 30.27 10.18 -26.12
CA ARG A 393 31.37 9.34 -26.61
C ARG A 393 32.74 9.74 -26.05
N ALA A 394 32.98 11.03 -25.82
CA ALA A 394 34.21 11.50 -25.18
C ALA A 394 34.29 10.99 -23.73
N ILE A 395 33.19 11.01 -22.98
CA ILE A 395 33.14 10.45 -21.63
C ILE A 395 33.32 8.94 -21.66
N PHE A 396 32.68 8.23 -22.59
CA PHE A 396 32.92 6.80 -22.77
C PHE A 396 34.38 6.51 -23.10
N LYS A 397 35.04 7.34 -23.92
CA LYS A 397 36.47 7.21 -24.17
C LYS A 397 37.28 7.30 -22.87
N SER A 398 37.05 8.33 -22.05
CA SER A 398 37.74 8.49 -20.76
C SER A 398 37.45 7.32 -19.80
N ALA A 399 36.21 6.85 -19.73
CA ALA A 399 35.84 5.72 -18.88
C ALA A 399 36.58 4.41 -19.26
N ARG A 400 36.90 4.23 -20.55
CA ARG A 400 37.70 3.07 -21.01
C ARG A 400 39.18 3.20 -20.66
N GLU A 401 39.69 4.41 -20.54
CA GLU A 401 41.09 4.68 -20.15
C GLU A 401 41.29 4.50 -18.64
N ASP A 402 40.22 4.57 -17.85
CA ASP A 402 40.24 4.20 -16.44
C ASP A 402 40.21 2.68 -16.25
N GLU A 403 41.18 2.15 -15.51
CA GLU A 403 41.31 0.71 -15.23
C GLU A 403 40.25 0.20 -14.26
N ARG A 404 39.72 1.07 -13.39
CA ARG A 404 38.74 0.73 -12.35
C ARG A 404 37.33 0.52 -12.89
N THR A 405 37.03 1.07 -14.07
CA THR A 405 35.74 0.95 -14.74
C THR A 405 35.41 -0.51 -15.03
N LYS A 406 34.18 -0.91 -14.71
CA LYS A 406 33.65 -2.27 -14.89
C LYS A 406 32.85 -2.43 -16.20
N CYS A 407 32.30 -3.62 -16.42
CA CYS A 407 31.65 -4.01 -17.67
C CYS A 407 30.34 -3.24 -17.96
N GLU A 408 29.66 -2.78 -16.91
CA GLU A 408 28.38 -2.07 -16.96
C GLU A 408 28.48 -0.79 -17.79
N MET A 409 29.65 -0.13 -17.81
CA MET A 409 29.89 1.05 -18.63
C MET A 409 29.74 0.75 -20.14
N TYR A 410 30.23 -0.39 -20.59
CA TYR A 410 30.16 -0.81 -21.99
C TYR A 410 28.73 -1.19 -22.38
N ILE A 411 28.01 -1.85 -21.47
CA ILE A 411 26.58 -2.20 -21.64
C ILE A 411 25.76 -0.91 -21.79
N ALA A 412 25.92 0.04 -20.85
CA ALA A 412 25.21 1.31 -20.86
C ALA A 412 25.51 2.12 -22.14
N ALA A 413 26.77 2.17 -22.57
CA ALA A 413 27.15 2.88 -23.79
C ALA A 413 26.55 2.24 -25.06
N ALA A 414 26.57 0.91 -25.15
CA ALA A 414 26.00 0.19 -26.28
C ALA A 414 24.48 0.34 -26.37
N GLU A 415 23.78 0.21 -25.23
CA GLU A 415 22.32 0.41 -25.18
C GLU A 415 21.92 1.85 -25.50
N MET A 416 22.65 2.84 -24.97
CA MET A 416 22.37 4.26 -25.22
C MET A 416 22.50 4.59 -26.72
N GLU A 417 23.56 4.12 -27.38
CA GLU A 417 23.76 4.31 -28.82
C GLU A 417 22.60 3.71 -29.65
N TYR A 418 22.17 2.49 -29.31
CA TYR A 418 21.07 1.82 -30.03
C TYR A 418 19.73 2.53 -29.77
N ARG A 419 19.42 2.87 -28.52
CA ARG A 419 18.14 3.50 -28.17
C ARG A 419 17.94 4.83 -28.89
N TRP A 420 19.03 5.57 -29.15
CA TRP A 420 19.01 6.85 -29.84
C TRP A 420 19.03 6.71 -31.37
N LYS A 421 20.01 6.00 -31.93
CA LYS A 421 20.18 5.91 -33.40
C LYS A 421 19.33 4.85 -34.07
N LYS A 422 18.85 3.86 -33.31
CA LYS A 422 18.17 2.65 -33.80
C LYS A 422 18.99 1.84 -34.82
N ASP A 423 20.31 2.06 -34.87
CA ASP A 423 21.27 1.32 -35.69
C ASP A 423 22.14 0.44 -34.78
N PRO A 424 22.13 -0.90 -34.96
CA PRO A 424 22.89 -1.80 -34.11
C PRO A 424 24.40 -1.75 -34.36
N THR A 425 24.86 -1.17 -35.47
CA THR A 425 26.27 -1.26 -35.91
C THR A 425 27.27 -0.79 -34.85
N ILE A 426 27.01 0.35 -34.22
CA ILE A 426 27.90 0.92 -33.21
C ILE A 426 27.78 0.15 -31.89
N SER A 427 26.57 -0.22 -31.50
CA SER A 427 26.31 -1.00 -30.28
C SER A 427 26.99 -2.37 -30.34
N VAL A 428 26.88 -3.09 -31.46
CA VAL A 428 27.60 -4.35 -31.69
C VAL A 428 29.12 -4.14 -31.58
N ARG A 429 29.68 -3.08 -32.19
CA ARG A 429 31.11 -2.76 -32.05
C ARG A 429 31.52 -2.48 -30.61
N THR A 430 30.68 -1.78 -29.84
CA THR A 430 30.91 -1.49 -28.42
C THR A 430 30.88 -2.77 -27.59
N TYR A 431 29.92 -3.66 -27.83
CA TYR A 431 29.86 -4.97 -27.19
C TYR A 431 31.06 -5.85 -27.55
N GLU A 432 31.47 -5.89 -28.82
CA GLU A 432 32.65 -6.61 -29.28
C GLU A 432 33.94 -6.10 -28.62
N LEU A 433 34.04 -4.78 -28.42
CA LEU A 433 35.15 -4.17 -27.70
C LEU A 433 35.15 -4.56 -26.23
N GLY A 434 33.98 -4.56 -25.58
CA GLY A 434 33.83 -4.98 -24.19
C GLY A 434 34.11 -6.48 -23.99
N LEU A 435 33.70 -7.34 -24.93
CA LEU A 435 33.90 -8.79 -24.87
C LEU A 435 35.40 -9.15 -24.90
N LYS A 436 36.22 -8.34 -25.58
CA LYS A 436 37.68 -8.48 -25.56
C LYS A 436 38.31 -8.12 -24.21
N ARG A 437 37.72 -7.20 -23.45
CA ARG A 437 38.22 -6.75 -22.13
C ARG A 437 37.71 -7.66 -21.00
N TYR A 438 36.42 -7.99 -21.01
CA TYR A 438 35.73 -8.76 -19.95
C TYR A 438 35.44 -10.19 -20.38
N LYS A 439 36.46 -10.92 -20.85
CA LYS A 439 36.29 -12.26 -21.45
C LYS A 439 35.61 -13.26 -20.50
N ASN A 440 35.98 -13.24 -19.21
CA ASN A 440 35.51 -14.17 -18.18
C ASN A 440 34.19 -13.75 -17.49
N ASP A 441 33.59 -12.62 -17.89
CA ASP A 441 32.40 -12.05 -17.24
C ASP A 441 31.11 -12.58 -17.89
N SER A 442 30.38 -13.44 -17.17
CA SER A 442 29.12 -14.02 -17.64
C SER A 442 28.02 -12.98 -17.80
N LYS A 443 27.99 -11.94 -16.93
CA LYS A 443 26.96 -10.90 -16.97
C LYS A 443 27.11 -10.06 -18.23
N PHE A 444 28.34 -9.71 -18.59
CA PHE A 444 28.61 -8.99 -19.83
C PHE A 444 28.24 -9.82 -21.07
N ALA A 445 28.65 -11.09 -21.12
CA ALA A 445 28.33 -11.99 -22.23
C ALA A 445 26.81 -12.18 -22.41
N CYS A 446 26.08 -12.42 -21.31
CA CYS A 446 24.63 -12.55 -21.31
C CYS A 446 23.92 -11.26 -21.75
N SER A 447 24.41 -10.08 -21.34
CA SER A 447 23.86 -8.79 -21.78
C SER A 447 24.02 -8.59 -23.29
N TYR A 448 25.20 -8.91 -23.84
CA TYR A 448 25.42 -8.84 -25.29
C TYR A 448 24.53 -9.82 -26.06
N LEU A 449 24.41 -11.07 -25.59
CA LEU A 449 23.53 -12.07 -26.20
C LEU A 449 22.07 -11.62 -26.19
N LYS A 450 21.56 -11.10 -25.07
CA LYS A 450 20.20 -10.56 -24.98
C LYS A 450 19.98 -9.38 -25.94
N PHE A 451 20.98 -8.52 -26.11
CA PHE A 451 20.92 -7.43 -27.08
C PHE A 451 20.76 -7.96 -28.52
N VAL A 452 21.57 -8.94 -28.93
CA VAL A 452 21.50 -9.52 -30.29
C VAL A 452 20.23 -10.35 -30.49
N MET A 453 19.77 -11.08 -29.47
CA MET A 453 18.46 -11.76 -29.48
C MET A 453 17.32 -10.76 -29.74
N GLY A 454 17.39 -9.56 -29.16
CA GLY A 454 16.43 -8.48 -29.37
C GLY A 454 16.42 -7.89 -30.78
N LEU A 455 17.46 -8.14 -31.61
CA LEU A 455 17.48 -7.77 -33.03
C LEU A 455 16.72 -8.75 -33.92
N ASN A 456 16.29 -9.90 -33.36
CA ASN A 456 15.53 -10.95 -34.05
C ASN A 456 16.26 -11.55 -35.27
N GLU A 457 17.59 -11.69 -35.16
CA GLU A 457 18.46 -12.32 -36.16
C GLU A 457 19.00 -13.67 -35.64
N ASP A 458 18.25 -14.74 -35.87
CA ASP A 458 18.52 -16.04 -35.25
C ASP A 458 19.89 -16.63 -35.67
N SER A 459 20.28 -16.46 -36.93
CA SER A 459 21.56 -16.97 -37.43
C SER A 459 22.75 -16.31 -36.72
N ASN A 460 22.72 -14.99 -36.60
CA ASN A 460 23.79 -14.22 -35.96
C ASN A 460 23.83 -14.48 -34.45
N THR A 461 22.68 -14.65 -33.83
CA THR A 461 22.56 -15.02 -32.42
C THR A 461 23.18 -16.38 -32.13
N ARG A 462 22.87 -17.41 -32.93
CA ARG A 462 23.49 -18.75 -32.81
C ARG A 462 25.00 -18.70 -32.97
N VAL A 463 25.49 -17.96 -33.97
CA VAL A 463 26.93 -17.78 -34.19
C VAL A 463 27.60 -17.14 -32.96
N LEU A 464 26.95 -16.17 -32.33
CA LEU A 464 27.47 -15.52 -31.13
C LEU A 464 27.51 -16.48 -29.92
N PHE A 465 26.45 -17.27 -29.70
CA PHE A 465 26.45 -18.31 -28.66
C PHE A 465 27.59 -19.29 -28.84
N GLU A 466 27.74 -19.83 -30.06
CA GLU A 466 28.80 -20.79 -30.37
C GLU A 466 30.19 -20.19 -30.18
N ARG A 467 30.38 -18.93 -30.59
CA ARG A 467 31.67 -18.24 -30.42
C ARG A 467 32.01 -18.03 -28.94
N ILE A 468 31.05 -17.59 -28.11
CA ILE A 468 31.30 -17.35 -26.68
C ILE A 468 31.60 -18.66 -25.96
N LEU A 469 30.85 -19.73 -26.24
CA LEU A 469 31.00 -21.02 -25.57
C LEU A 469 32.23 -21.83 -26.07
N SER A 470 32.59 -21.71 -27.35
CA SER A 470 33.69 -22.49 -27.94
C SER A 470 35.06 -21.81 -27.85
N SER A 471 35.11 -20.49 -27.67
CA SER A 471 36.36 -19.72 -27.63
C SER A 471 37.18 -19.91 -26.35
N GLY A 472 36.67 -20.66 -25.37
CA GLY A 472 37.31 -20.82 -24.06
C GLY A 472 37.36 -19.50 -23.26
N MET A 473 36.56 -18.50 -23.64
CA MET A 473 36.54 -17.18 -22.99
C MET A 473 35.92 -17.21 -21.60
N LEU A 474 35.05 -18.17 -21.29
CA LEU A 474 34.39 -18.30 -20.00
C LEU A 474 34.91 -19.53 -19.24
N ASN A 475 35.08 -19.38 -17.93
CA ASN A 475 35.34 -20.52 -17.06
C ASN A 475 34.07 -21.39 -16.88
N GLU A 476 34.21 -22.61 -16.38
CA GLU A 476 33.10 -23.57 -16.19
C GLU A 476 31.95 -22.98 -15.32
N GLN A 477 32.23 -22.03 -14.41
CA GLN A 477 31.21 -21.42 -13.55
C GLN A 477 30.45 -20.29 -14.26
N SER A 478 31.15 -19.42 -14.99
CA SER A 478 30.61 -18.30 -15.76
C SER A 478 29.82 -18.79 -16.99
N ALA A 479 30.16 -19.95 -17.55
CA ALA A 479 29.50 -20.51 -18.72
C ALA A 479 28.05 -20.98 -18.44
N VAL A 480 27.70 -21.27 -17.18
CA VAL A 480 26.37 -21.79 -16.80
C VAL A 480 25.25 -20.84 -17.23
N GLU A 481 25.40 -19.54 -16.99
CA GLU A 481 24.37 -18.54 -17.32
C GLU A 481 24.18 -18.42 -18.84
N VAL A 482 25.27 -18.52 -19.61
CA VAL A 482 25.23 -18.48 -21.07
C VAL A 482 24.56 -19.74 -21.63
N TRP A 483 24.84 -20.92 -21.08
CA TRP A 483 24.17 -22.16 -21.46
C TRP A 483 22.67 -22.13 -21.18
N ASN A 484 22.26 -21.57 -20.04
CA ASN A 484 20.84 -21.42 -19.70
C ASN A 484 20.13 -20.50 -20.70
N LEU A 485 20.76 -19.36 -21.03
CA LEU A 485 20.24 -18.42 -22.02
C LEU A 485 20.19 -19.05 -23.44
N TYR A 486 21.12 -19.95 -23.77
CA TYR A 486 21.12 -20.63 -25.08
C TYR A 486 19.95 -21.62 -25.20
N VAL A 487 19.65 -22.36 -24.14
CA VAL A 487 18.48 -23.26 -24.11
C VAL A 487 17.18 -22.45 -24.19
N GLU A 488 17.10 -21.32 -23.50
CA GLU A 488 15.95 -20.40 -23.58
C GLU A 488 15.76 -19.88 -25.02
N PHE A 489 16.84 -19.43 -25.67
CA PHE A 489 16.81 -18.98 -27.06
C PHE A 489 16.32 -20.08 -28.03
N GLU A 490 16.90 -21.28 -27.99
CA GLU A 490 16.47 -22.38 -28.89
C GLU A 490 15.05 -22.84 -28.60
N SER A 491 14.55 -22.67 -27.37
CA SER A 491 13.15 -22.98 -27.05
C SER A 491 12.16 -21.98 -27.64
N LEU A 492 12.59 -20.77 -27.97
CA LEU A 492 11.76 -19.72 -28.58
C LEU A 492 11.73 -19.80 -30.11
N VAL A 493 12.88 -20.05 -30.76
CA VAL A 493 13.02 -19.97 -32.23
C VAL A 493 13.42 -21.29 -32.91
N GLY A 494 13.82 -22.30 -32.14
CA GLY A 494 14.32 -23.57 -32.65
C GLY A 494 13.26 -24.65 -32.81
N ASP A 495 13.72 -25.86 -33.08
CA ASP A 495 12.89 -27.07 -33.08
C ASP A 495 13.33 -28.03 -31.96
N LEU A 496 12.54 -29.10 -31.74
CA LEU A 496 12.85 -30.06 -30.69
C LEU A 496 14.23 -30.73 -30.88
N ALA A 497 14.70 -30.87 -32.11
CA ALA A 497 15.98 -31.49 -32.41
C ALA A 497 17.15 -30.56 -32.05
N THR A 498 17.06 -29.25 -32.34
CA THR A 498 18.08 -28.27 -31.96
C THR A 498 18.16 -28.12 -30.44
N ILE A 499 17.01 -27.99 -29.76
CA ILE A 499 16.92 -27.89 -28.29
C ILE A 499 17.56 -29.12 -27.62
N THR A 500 17.34 -30.31 -28.18
CA THR A 500 17.90 -31.56 -27.63
C THR A 500 19.40 -31.64 -27.82
N LYS A 501 19.93 -31.22 -28.98
CA LYS A 501 21.37 -31.15 -29.23
C LYS A 501 22.07 -30.16 -28.30
N VAL A 502 21.49 -28.97 -28.09
CA VAL A 502 22.05 -27.95 -27.18
C VAL A 502 22.02 -28.42 -25.73
N ASN A 503 20.92 -29.06 -25.29
CA ASN A 503 20.83 -29.62 -23.94
C ASN A 503 21.84 -30.74 -23.69
N GLN A 504 22.08 -31.63 -24.67
CA GLN A 504 23.09 -32.67 -24.56
C GLN A 504 24.49 -32.04 -24.39
N ARG A 505 24.84 -31.06 -25.23
CA ARG A 505 26.13 -30.35 -25.12
C ARG A 505 26.29 -29.60 -23.80
N ARG A 506 25.22 -28.97 -23.31
CA ARG A 506 25.16 -28.34 -21.99
C ARG A 506 25.40 -29.36 -20.88
N GLN A 507 24.80 -30.54 -20.97
CA GLN A 507 25.00 -31.62 -20.01
C GLN A 507 26.46 -32.08 -20.01
N ASP A 508 27.03 -32.36 -21.18
CA ASP A 508 28.42 -32.79 -21.32
C ASP A 508 29.39 -31.73 -20.76
N ALA A 509 29.13 -30.44 -21.02
CA ALA A 509 29.95 -29.34 -20.52
C ALA A 509 29.82 -29.11 -19.00
N LEU A 510 28.69 -29.46 -18.38
CA LEU A 510 28.40 -29.19 -16.96
C LEU A 510 28.37 -30.46 -16.08
N THR A 511 28.77 -31.61 -16.63
CA THR A 511 28.69 -32.94 -15.99
C THR A 511 29.38 -33.00 -14.62
N LYS A 512 30.49 -32.28 -14.42
CA LYS A 512 31.22 -32.22 -13.15
C LYS A 512 30.43 -31.57 -12.00
N ARG A 513 29.43 -30.73 -12.29
CA ARG A 513 28.74 -29.89 -11.29
C ARG A 513 27.37 -30.40 -10.87
N PHE A 514 26.60 -30.99 -11.78
CA PHE A 514 25.19 -31.31 -11.51
C PHE A 514 24.90 -32.77 -11.18
N GLN A 515 25.90 -33.66 -11.24
CA GLN A 515 25.68 -35.11 -11.27
C GLN A 515 24.70 -35.49 -12.41
N GLU A 516 24.51 -36.78 -12.70
CA GLU A 516 23.56 -37.18 -13.75
C GLU A 516 22.12 -36.97 -13.26
N ASN A 517 21.60 -35.74 -13.39
CA ASN A 517 20.19 -35.44 -13.10
C ASN A 517 19.48 -34.85 -14.33
N PRO A 518 19.21 -35.67 -15.36
CA PRO A 518 18.55 -35.23 -16.59
C PRO A 518 17.15 -34.65 -16.32
N THR A 519 16.49 -35.07 -15.24
CA THR A 519 15.16 -34.59 -14.85
C THR A 519 15.19 -33.13 -14.38
N ALA A 520 16.22 -32.72 -13.63
CA ALA A 520 16.41 -31.33 -13.23
C ALA A 520 16.65 -30.41 -14.44
N MET A 521 17.34 -30.89 -15.48
CA MET A 521 17.56 -30.12 -16.73
C MET A 521 16.28 -30.01 -17.59
N LEU A 522 15.35 -30.95 -17.45
CA LEU A 522 14.05 -30.89 -18.12
C LEU A 522 13.20 -29.73 -17.58
N VAL A 523 13.37 -29.38 -16.30
CA VAL A 523 12.69 -28.24 -15.68
C VAL A 523 13.06 -26.93 -16.39
N ASP A 524 14.35 -26.73 -16.70
CA ASP A 524 14.82 -25.53 -17.42
C ASP A 524 14.26 -25.43 -18.85
N ARG A 525 14.01 -26.56 -19.53
CA ARG A 525 13.43 -26.59 -20.89
C ARG A 525 11.99 -26.07 -20.92
N TYR A 526 11.22 -26.36 -19.87
CA TYR A 526 9.80 -25.99 -19.78
C TYR A 526 9.54 -24.80 -18.85
N LYS A 527 10.60 -24.20 -18.31
CA LYS A 527 10.52 -22.96 -17.56
C LYS A 527 10.07 -21.83 -18.48
N PHE A 528 9.16 -21.01 -17.99
CA PHE A 528 8.74 -19.78 -18.68
C PHE A 528 8.72 -18.63 -17.67
N MET A 529 9.58 -17.63 -17.85
CA MET A 529 9.78 -16.55 -16.87
C MET A 529 10.09 -17.09 -15.46
N ASN A 530 9.24 -16.82 -14.47
CA ASN A 530 9.31 -17.33 -13.10
C ASN A 530 8.43 -18.57 -12.87
N LEU A 531 7.79 -19.11 -13.91
CA LEU A 531 6.97 -20.32 -13.84
C LEU A 531 7.84 -21.56 -14.06
N LEU A 532 7.78 -22.47 -13.10
CA LEU A 532 8.44 -23.77 -13.16
C LEU A 532 7.38 -24.87 -13.32
N PRO A 533 7.68 -25.95 -14.08
CA PRO A 533 6.74 -27.05 -14.33
C PRO A 533 6.44 -27.92 -13.10
N CYS A 534 7.07 -27.65 -11.95
CA CYS A 534 6.91 -28.40 -10.70
C CYS A 534 6.82 -27.46 -9.49
N LYS A 535 6.22 -27.93 -8.40
CA LYS A 535 6.15 -27.19 -7.13
C LYS A 535 7.53 -27.13 -6.48
N LYS A 536 7.80 -26.09 -5.67
CA LYS A 536 9.07 -25.93 -4.95
C LYS A 536 9.49 -27.19 -4.16
N GLN A 537 8.54 -27.84 -3.49
CA GLN A 537 8.80 -29.09 -2.75
C GLN A 537 9.25 -30.25 -3.66
N GLU A 538 8.69 -30.35 -4.87
CA GLU A 538 9.05 -31.37 -5.87
C GLU A 538 10.43 -31.06 -6.46
N LEU A 539 10.73 -29.78 -6.70
CA LEU A 539 12.03 -29.32 -7.18
C LEU A 539 13.14 -29.55 -6.14
N ASP A 540 12.87 -29.29 -4.87
CA ASP A 540 13.80 -29.54 -3.76
C ASP A 540 14.14 -31.04 -3.67
N LEU A 541 13.14 -31.92 -3.85
CA LEU A 541 13.33 -33.37 -3.90
C LEU A 541 14.07 -33.85 -5.16
N LEU A 542 13.85 -33.18 -6.29
CA LEU A 542 14.58 -33.41 -7.54
C LEU A 542 16.03 -32.91 -7.46
N GLY A 543 16.44 -32.24 -6.38
CA GLY A 543 17.76 -31.62 -6.29
C GLY A 543 17.96 -30.50 -7.32
N TYR A 544 16.87 -29.89 -7.80
CA TYR A 544 16.92 -28.79 -8.76
C TYR A 544 17.51 -27.55 -8.08
N MET A 545 18.77 -27.23 -8.41
CA MET A 545 19.41 -25.99 -7.97
C MET A 545 19.04 -24.86 -8.92
N GLU A 546 18.10 -24.02 -8.48
CA GLU A 546 17.72 -22.80 -9.18
C GLU A 546 18.98 -21.94 -9.44
N SER A 547 19.21 -21.58 -10.72
CA SER A 547 20.43 -20.88 -11.12
C SER A 547 20.61 -19.57 -10.32
N SER A 548 21.86 -19.25 -9.97
CA SER A 548 22.28 -18.10 -9.14
C SER A 548 21.74 -16.73 -9.58
N ALA A 549 21.25 -16.60 -10.82
CA ALA A 549 20.58 -15.41 -11.30
C ALA A 549 19.36 -14.99 -10.44
N LEU A 550 18.69 -15.93 -9.78
CA LEU A 550 17.59 -15.62 -8.83
C LEU A 550 18.07 -15.41 -7.38
N LYS A 551 19.26 -15.93 -7.01
CA LYS A 551 19.84 -15.71 -5.66
C LYS A 551 20.47 -14.33 -5.49
N THR A 552 20.85 -13.67 -6.59
CA THR A 552 21.53 -12.37 -6.52
C THR A 552 20.58 -11.21 -6.20
N GLU A 553 19.26 -11.43 -6.25
CA GLU A 553 18.29 -10.48 -5.67
C GLU A 553 18.16 -10.62 -4.13
N THR A 554 18.93 -11.51 -3.49
CA THR A 554 18.79 -11.84 -2.07
C THR A 554 20.06 -11.60 -1.22
N LEU A 555 20.87 -10.60 -1.56
CA LEU A 555 21.90 -10.06 -0.65
C LEU A 555 21.66 -8.56 -0.38
N SER A 556 20.96 -8.32 0.72
CA SER A 556 21.04 -7.14 1.61
C SER A 556 21.33 -5.78 0.96
N LEU A 557 20.27 -5.10 0.54
CA LEU A 557 19.98 -3.72 0.94
C LEU A 557 18.46 -3.61 1.02
N THR A 558 17.97 -3.02 2.11
CA THR A 558 16.58 -2.61 2.31
C THR A 558 16.08 -1.86 1.07
N ARG A 559 15.32 -2.54 0.21
CA ARG A 559 14.58 -1.93 -0.90
C ARG A 559 13.13 -2.37 -0.82
N THR A 560 12.28 -1.37 -0.59
CA THR A 560 10.94 -1.24 -1.14
C THR A 560 10.82 -2.00 -2.47
N LYS A 561 9.80 -2.87 -2.57
CA LYS A 561 9.52 -3.67 -3.76
C LYS A 561 9.12 -2.77 -4.94
N CYS A 562 10.10 -2.23 -5.66
CA CYS A 562 9.94 -1.86 -7.06
C CYS A 562 10.46 -3.06 -7.87
N SER A 563 9.55 -3.94 -8.26
CA SER A 563 9.88 -5.07 -9.12
C SER A 563 9.64 -4.60 -10.56
N THR A 564 10.70 -4.31 -11.31
CA THR A 564 10.65 -4.18 -12.77
C THR A 564 10.54 -5.57 -13.41
N TYR A 565 9.54 -6.35 -13.00
CA TYR A 565 9.04 -7.46 -13.78
C TYR A 565 7.89 -6.91 -14.65
N PRO A 566 7.75 -7.32 -15.91
CA PRO A 566 6.55 -7.01 -16.67
C PRO A 566 5.33 -7.53 -15.89
N ASP A 567 4.28 -6.72 -15.83
CA ASP A 567 3.03 -7.06 -15.16
C ASP A 567 2.39 -8.29 -15.85
N ILE A 568 2.67 -9.46 -15.27
CA ILE A 568 2.09 -10.75 -15.67
C ILE A 568 0.65 -10.92 -15.17
N SER A 569 0.09 -9.96 -14.41
CA SER A 569 -1.31 -10.02 -13.95
C SER A 569 -2.32 -9.83 -15.10
N GLY A 570 -1.88 -9.20 -16.20
CA GLY A 570 -2.63 -9.07 -17.45
C GLY A 570 -2.45 -10.24 -18.43
N LEU A 571 -1.49 -11.15 -18.19
CA LEU A 571 -1.38 -12.38 -18.97
C LEU A 571 -2.44 -13.35 -18.46
N LEU A 572 -3.46 -13.60 -19.27
CA LEU A 572 -4.37 -14.73 -19.06
C LEU A 572 -3.50 -15.97 -18.74
N PRO A 573 -3.73 -16.67 -17.62
CA PRO A 573 -3.05 -17.93 -17.37
C PRO A 573 -3.21 -18.76 -18.64
N TYR A 574 -2.13 -19.33 -19.17
CA TYR A 574 -2.25 -20.36 -20.18
C TYR A 574 -3.05 -21.50 -19.53
N LYS A 575 -4.38 -21.44 -19.68
CA LYS A 575 -5.28 -22.55 -19.44
C LYS A 575 -5.07 -23.40 -20.69
N PRO A 576 -4.36 -24.53 -20.63
CA PRO A 576 -4.40 -25.46 -21.75
C PRO A 576 -5.87 -25.64 -22.09
N ARG A 577 -6.28 -25.26 -23.31
CA ARG A 577 -7.63 -25.60 -23.76
C ARG A 577 -7.67 -27.11 -23.68
N GLU A 578 -8.51 -27.65 -22.80
CA GLU A 578 -8.77 -29.08 -22.81
C GLU A 578 -9.29 -29.40 -24.21
N CYS A 579 -8.43 -29.97 -25.06
CA CYS A 579 -8.88 -30.57 -26.30
C CYS A 579 -9.85 -31.68 -25.87
N PRO A 580 -11.15 -31.59 -26.21
CA PRO A 580 -12.10 -32.61 -25.83
C PRO A 580 -11.62 -33.95 -26.39
N LYS A 581 -11.59 -34.99 -25.56
CA LYS A 581 -11.16 -36.32 -26.01
C LYS A 581 -12.22 -36.90 -26.95
N GLY A 582 -11.98 -36.90 -28.26
CA GLY A 582 -12.87 -37.55 -29.24
C GLY A 582 -14.07 -36.69 -29.63
N PHE A 583 -15.29 -37.23 -29.56
CA PHE A 583 -16.51 -36.65 -30.16
C PHE A 583 -17.27 -35.65 -29.28
N PHE A 584 -16.67 -35.14 -28.21
CA PHE A 584 -17.33 -34.23 -27.27
C PHE A 584 -17.15 -32.78 -27.70
N HIS A 585 -18.22 -31.99 -27.63
CA HIS A 585 -18.19 -30.56 -27.97
C HIS A 585 -18.33 -29.68 -26.74
N TYR A 586 -17.69 -28.52 -26.79
CA TYR A 586 -17.74 -27.53 -25.73
C TYR A 586 -18.98 -26.64 -25.90
N VAL A 587 -19.82 -26.57 -24.88
CA VAL A 587 -20.97 -25.67 -24.82
C VAL A 587 -20.92 -24.91 -23.49
N ALA A 588 -21.58 -23.76 -23.39
CA ALA A 588 -21.66 -23.03 -22.13
C ALA A 588 -22.27 -23.94 -21.05
N GLY A 589 -21.46 -24.36 -20.07
CA GLY A 589 -21.82 -25.36 -19.05
C GLY A 589 -20.91 -26.59 -18.98
N GLY A 590 -20.00 -26.81 -19.94
CA GLY A 590 -18.99 -27.88 -19.88
C GLY A 590 -18.85 -28.69 -21.18
N ILE A 591 -18.18 -29.84 -21.07
CA ILE A 591 -17.96 -30.80 -22.15
C ILE A 591 -19.09 -31.84 -22.09
N PHE A 592 -19.97 -31.87 -23.09
CA PHE A 592 -21.11 -32.78 -23.12
C PHE A 592 -21.01 -33.78 -24.28
N PRO A 593 -21.48 -35.03 -24.09
CA PRO A 593 -21.62 -35.96 -25.18
C PRO A 593 -22.69 -35.43 -26.15
N PRO A 594 -22.46 -35.49 -27.47
CA PRO A 594 -23.49 -35.16 -28.44
C PRO A 594 -24.72 -36.07 -28.23
N PRO A 595 -25.95 -35.59 -28.52
CA PRO A 595 -27.16 -36.41 -28.46
C PRO A 595 -26.95 -37.75 -29.17
N ALA A 596 -27.56 -38.84 -28.69
CA ALA A 596 -27.22 -40.21 -29.12
C ALA A 596 -27.26 -40.43 -30.66
N GLU A 597 -28.15 -39.73 -31.34
CA GLU A 597 -28.36 -39.73 -32.78
C GLU A 597 -27.24 -38.97 -33.51
N VAL A 598 -26.80 -37.84 -32.93
CA VAL A 598 -25.66 -37.05 -33.40
C VAL A 598 -24.35 -37.78 -33.13
N ALA A 599 -24.23 -38.46 -31.99
CA ALA A 599 -23.09 -39.31 -31.66
C ALA A 599 -22.92 -40.46 -32.68
N LYS A 600 -24.04 -41.03 -33.15
CA LYS A 600 -24.05 -42.02 -34.24
C LYS A 600 -23.51 -41.44 -35.54
N VAL A 601 -23.93 -40.23 -35.93
CA VAL A 601 -23.41 -39.57 -37.14
C VAL A 601 -21.94 -39.22 -37.00
N LEU A 602 -21.53 -38.65 -35.87
CA LEU A 602 -20.15 -38.31 -35.57
C LEU A 602 -19.22 -39.53 -35.58
N SER A 603 -19.71 -40.70 -35.18
CA SER A 603 -18.95 -41.95 -35.25
C SER A 603 -18.64 -42.44 -36.68
N VAL A 604 -19.33 -41.90 -37.69
CA VAL A 604 -19.16 -42.24 -39.11
C VAL A 604 -18.36 -41.17 -39.86
N LEU A 605 -18.17 -39.98 -39.25
CA LEU A 605 -17.41 -38.88 -39.85
C LEU A 605 -15.89 -38.99 -39.56
N PRO A 606 -15.02 -38.51 -40.46
CA PRO A 606 -13.58 -38.37 -40.21
C PRO A 606 -13.26 -37.52 -38.95
N PRO A 607 -12.05 -37.63 -38.36
CA PRO A 607 -11.66 -36.85 -37.20
C PRO A 607 -11.79 -35.32 -37.43
N PRO A 608 -12.13 -34.51 -36.40
CA PRO A 608 -12.34 -33.06 -36.53
C PRO A 608 -11.18 -32.30 -37.20
N GLY A 609 -9.94 -32.77 -37.05
CA GLY A 609 -8.76 -32.19 -37.71
C GLY A 609 -8.79 -32.26 -39.24
N CYS A 610 -9.51 -33.22 -39.83
CA CYS A 610 -9.63 -33.39 -41.29
C CYS A 610 -10.55 -32.36 -41.95
N PHE A 611 -11.29 -31.57 -41.16
CA PHE A 611 -12.18 -30.51 -41.64
C PHE A 611 -11.57 -29.10 -41.53
N HIS A 612 -10.31 -29.00 -41.06
CA HIS A 612 -9.58 -27.75 -41.03
C HIS A 612 -8.68 -27.65 -42.28
N GLY A 613 -8.90 -26.62 -43.11
CA GLY A 613 -8.03 -26.34 -44.26
C GLY A 613 -8.77 -25.67 -45.42
N PRO A 614 -8.02 -25.09 -46.37
CA PRO A 614 -8.60 -24.24 -47.43
C PRO A 614 -9.45 -24.99 -48.48
N PHE A 615 -9.47 -26.33 -48.45
CA PHE A 615 -10.19 -27.17 -49.42
C PHE A 615 -11.46 -27.84 -48.84
N VAL A 616 -11.80 -27.57 -47.57
CA VAL A 616 -12.98 -28.13 -46.92
C VAL A 616 -14.13 -27.14 -47.07
N LYS A 617 -15.11 -27.49 -47.93
CA LYS A 617 -16.29 -26.65 -48.19
C LYS A 617 -17.42 -26.99 -47.23
N VAL A 618 -17.22 -26.58 -45.97
CA VAL A 618 -18.17 -26.83 -44.87
C VAL A 618 -19.54 -26.20 -45.16
N ASP A 619 -19.58 -25.07 -45.86
CA ASP A 619 -20.81 -24.38 -46.21
C ASP A 619 -21.69 -25.18 -47.21
N ASP A 620 -21.07 -25.81 -48.22
CA ASP A 620 -21.78 -26.66 -49.19
C ASP A 620 -22.42 -27.89 -48.49
N LEU A 621 -21.75 -28.42 -47.46
CA LEU A 621 -22.27 -29.52 -46.64
C LEU A 621 -23.47 -29.08 -45.79
N PHE A 622 -23.39 -27.90 -45.17
CA PHE A 622 -24.52 -27.35 -44.41
C PHE A 622 -25.71 -27.06 -45.33
N GLN A 623 -25.46 -26.54 -46.53
CA GLN A 623 -26.50 -26.30 -47.52
C GLN A 623 -27.18 -27.62 -47.96
N PHE A 624 -26.41 -28.67 -48.22
CA PHE A 624 -26.94 -30.00 -48.54
C PHE A 624 -27.82 -30.58 -47.40
N VAL A 625 -27.41 -30.40 -46.15
CA VAL A 625 -28.18 -30.85 -44.97
C VAL A 625 -29.48 -30.06 -44.83
N GLU A 626 -29.42 -28.74 -45.05
CA GLU A 626 -30.57 -27.84 -44.94
C GLU A 626 -31.62 -28.08 -46.05
N GLU A 627 -31.19 -28.40 -47.27
CA GLU A 627 -32.07 -28.76 -48.38
C GLU A 627 -32.77 -30.12 -48.15
N ASN A 628 -32.05 -31.11 -47.60
CA ASN A 628 -32.64 -32.42 -47.32
C ASN A 628 -33.53 -32.45 -46.07
N LEU A 629 -33.28 -31.60 -45.06
CA LEU A 629 -34.16 -31.44 -43.89
C LEU A 629 -35.55 -30.91 -44.27
N LYS A 630 -35.66 -30.09 -45.33
CA LYS A 630 -36.95 -29.58 -45.83
C LYS A 630 -37.84 -30.65 -46.45
N SER A 631 -37.29 -31.80 -46.85
CA SER A 631 -38.04 -32.92 -47.43
C SER A 631 -38.72 -33.83 -46.38
N PHE A 632 -38.35 -33.69 -45.10
CA PHE A 632 -38.88 -34.50 -44.00
C PHE A 632 -40.22 -33.96 -43.49
N LYS A 633 -41.35 -34.49 -43.99
CA LYS A 633 -42.68 -34.23 -43.43
C LYS A 633 -42.96 -35.20 -42.26
N SER A 634 -42.96 -34.66 -41.05
CA SER A 634 -43.34 -35.36 -39.81
C SER A 634 -44.81 -35.84 -39.86
N LYS A 635 -45.03 -37.15 -39.68
CA LYS A 635 -46.34 -37.69 -39.28
C LYS A 635 -46.47 -37.58 -37.75
N THR A 636 -47.39 -36.71 -37.32
CA THR A 636 -48.04 -36.67 -35.98
C THR A 636 -47.15 -36.92 -34.76
N VAL A 637 -46.63 -35.83 -34.19
CA VAL A 637 -46.51 -35.66 -32.72
C VAL A 637 -46.87 -34.22 -32.38
N SER A 638 -47.82 -34.04 -31.48
CA SER A 638 -48.34 -32.76 -31.01
C SER A 638 -47.35 -32.05 -30.08
N GLY A 639 -47.18 -30.74 -30.30
CA GLY A 639 -46.69 -29.80 -29.28
C GLY A 639 -45.22 -29.44 -29.38
N ARG A 640 -44.93 -28.37 -30.14
CA ARG A 640 -43.94 -27.29 -29.93
C ARG A 640 -43.59 -26.69 -31.30
N GLU A 641 -43.98 -25.45 -31.50
CA GLU A 641 -43.55 -24.69 -32.69
C GLU A 641 -42.07 -24.33 -32.55
N CYS A 642 -41.27 -24.64 -33.59
CA CYS A 642 -39.94 -24.10 -33.77
C CYS A 642 -40.04 -22.61 -34.15
N PRO A 643 -39.26 -21.71 -33.53
CA PRO A 643 -39.11 -20.35 -34.03
C PRO A 643 -38.48 -20.37 -35.42
N LYS A 644 -39.14 -19.73 -36.37
CA LYS A 644 -38.56 -19.35 -37.66
C LYS A 644 -37.66 -18.13 -37.43
N GLU A 645 -36.54 -18.10 -38.17
CA GLU A 645 -35.51 -17.06 -38.24
C GLU A 645 -34.29 -17.25 -37.31
N PHE A 646 -33.18 -17.70 -37.92
CA PHE A 646 -31.83 -17.49 -37.40
C PHE A 646 -31.41 -16.05 -37.72
N PRO A 647 -31.03 -15.22 -36.74
CA PRO A 647 -30.50 -13.89 -37.03
C PRO A 647 -29.09 -14.00 -37.61
N ASN A 648 -28.89 -13.41 -38.79
CA ASN A 648 -27.60 -13.24 -39.45
C ASN A 648 -26.59 -12.54 -38.53
N TYR A 649 -25.52 -13.23 -38.15
CA TYR A 649 -24.39 -12.65 -37.45
C TYR A 649 -23.55 -11.80 -38.43
N LYS A 650 -23.66 -10.47 -38.34
CA LYS A 650 -22.64 -9.57 -38.87
C LYS A 650 -21.48 -9.52 -37.88
N PHE A 651 -20.33 -10.07 -38.27
CA PHE A 651 -19.05 -9.84 -37.59
C PHE A 651 -18.70 -8.35 -37.70
N ALA A 652 -18.83 -7.60 -36.60
CA ALA A 652 -18.20 -6.29 -36.47
C ALA A 652 -16.72 -6.52 -36.15
N SER A 653 -15.86 -6.11 -37.07
CA SER A 653 -14.41 -6.10 -36.95
C SER A 653 -13.97 -5.18 -35.81
N VAL A 654 -13.33 -5.73 -34.78
CA VAL A 654 -12.55 -4.96 -33.82
C VAL A 654 -11.23 -4.60 -34.50
N ALA A 655 -11.15 -3.38 -35.00
CA ALA A 655 -9.90 -2.79 -35.44
C ALA A 655 -9.07 -2.38 -34.20
N ALA A 656 -7.82 -2.81 -34.19
CA ALA A 656 -6.81 -2.40 -33.24
C ALA A 656 -6.57 -0.88 -33.32
N SER A 657 -6.53 -0.22 -32.16
CA SER A 657 -6.00 1.14 -32.02
C SER A 657 -5.18 1.26 -30.73
N SER A 658 -3.87 1.17 -30.94
CA SER A 658 -2.78 1.92 -30.29
C SER A 658 -2.96 2.47 -28.87
N MET A 659 -2.14 1.95 -27.94
CA MET A 659 -1.64 2.67 -26.77
C MET A 659 -0.87 3.93 -27.19
N THR A 660 -1.32 5.11 -26.74
CA THR A 660 -0.49 6.33 -26.68
C THR A 660 -0.94 7.25 -25.55
N GLY A 661 0.00 7.64 -24.68
CA GLY A 661 0.05 8.97 -24.05
C GLY A 661 -0.68 9.17 -22.71
N PHE A 662 0.05 9.07 -21.61
CA PHE A 662 -0.28 9.74 -20.34
C PHE A 662 0.06 11.24 -20.46
N ASN A 663 -0.91 12.14 -20.25
CA ASN A 663 -0.75 13.50 -19.70
C ASN A 663 -2.09 14.26 -19.65
N SER A 664 -2.74 14.31 -18.48
CA SER A 664 -3.43 15.47 -17.89
C SER A 664 -4.12 15.03 -16.59
N ALA A 665 -4.30 15.94 -15.64
CA ALA A 665 -5.00 15.69 -14.38
C ALA A 665 -6.54 15.52 -14.54
N ASP A 666 -7.05 15.48 -15.77
CA ASP A 666 -8.47 15.30 -16.12
C ASP A 666 -8.86 13.82 -16.36
N ASP A 667 -7.90 12.88 -16.36
CA ASP A 667 -8.11 11.46 -16.71
C ASP A 667 -8.16 10.49 -15.51
N LEU A 668 -8.23 10.98 -14.27
CA LEU A 668 -8.35 10.11 -13.08
C LEU A 668 -9.78 9.55 -12.98
N GLY A 669 -10.02 8.36 -13.55
CA GLY A 669 -11.29 7.63 -13.42
C GLY A 669 -11.64 7.33 -11.96
N ALA A 670 -12.91 7.46 -11.57
CA ALA A 670 -13.37 7.29 -10.19
C ALA A 670 -13.20 5.85 -9.65
N LEU A 671 -13.13 5.69 -8.33
CA LEU A 671 -13.19 4.40 -7.65
C LEU A 671 -14.61 4.08 -7.17
N VAL A 672 -15.00 2.82 -7.29
CA VAL A 672 -16.31 2.31 -6.85
C VAL A 672 -16.11 1.34 -5.69
N LEU A 673 -16.71 1.67 -4.55
CA LEU A 673 -16.68 0.89 -3.31
C LEU A 673 -18.08 0.31 -3.04
N ASP A 674 -18.16 -1.02 -2.95
CA ASP A 674 -19.42 -1.74 -2.68
C ASP A 674 -19.27 -2.63 -1.45
N PRO A 675 -19.73 -2.18 -0.25
CA PRO A 675 -19.67 -2.97 0.97
C PRO A 675 -20.79 -4.01 1.07
N GLY A 676 -20.48 -5.22 0.57
CA GLY A 676 -21.31 -6.40 0.77
C GLY A 676 -20.99 -7.16 2.07
N HIS A 677 -22.00 -7.81 2.64
CA HIS A 677 -21.82 -8.63 3.85
C HIS A 677 -21.04 -9.93 3.60
N HIS A 678 -21.10 -10.47 2.37
CA HIS A 678 -20.24 -11.58 1.98
C HIS A 678 -18.85 -11.11 1.56
N SER A 679 -18.77 -10.00 0.83
CA SER A 679 -17.49 -9.44 0.37
C SER A 679 -17.54 -7.92 0.16
N PHE A 680 -16.42 -7.26 0.45
CA PHE A 680 -16.18 -5.83 0.23
C PHE A 680 -15.42 -5.65 -1.10
N ARG A 681 -16.01 -4.93 -2.05
CA ARG A 681 -15.52 -4.86 -3.44
C ARG A 681 -15.06 -3.46 -3.82
N ILE A 682 -13.97 -3.38 -4.56
CA ILE A 682 -13.34 -2.12 -4.98
C ILE A 682 -12.79 -2.27 -6.40
N GLY A 683 -12.96 -1.24 -7.23
CA GLY A 683 -12.31 -1.16 -8.54
C GLY A 683 -12.58 0.18 -9.22
N TYR A 684 -12.06 0.36 -10.43
CA TYR A 684 -12.20 1.60 -11.18
C TYR A 684 -13.54 1.64 -11.92
N ALA A 685 -14.04 2.86 -12.12
CA ALA A 685 -15.18 3.11 -12.98
C ALA A 685 -14.87 2.70 -14.42
N GLY A 686 -15.85 2.08 -15.09
CA GLY A 686 -15.72 1.56 -16.45
C GLY A 686 -15.17 0.13 -16.56
N ASP A 687 -14.75 -0.49 -15.45
CA ASP A 687 -14.37 -1.90 -15.43
C ASP A 687 -15.59 -2.83 -15.29
N ASP A 688 -15.52 -4.01 -15.93
CA ASP A 688 -16.56 -5.05 -15.89
C ASP A 688 -16.54 -5.89 -14.59
N ASN A 689 -15.45 -5.85 -13.81
CA ASN A 689 -15.30 -6.61 -12.56
C ASN A 689 -14.48 -5.80 -11.53
N PRO A 690 -14.77 -5.96 -10.22
CA PRO A 690 -13.96 -5.32 -9.18
C PRO A 690 -12.52 -5.81 -9.22
N LYS A 691 -11.55 -4.92 -8.98
CA LYS A 691 -10.12 -5.28 -8.90
C LYS A 691 -9.79 -6.01 -7.61
N LEU A 692 -10.52 -5.72 -6.53
CA LEU A 692 -10.35 -6.36 -5.23
C LEU A 692 -11.71 -6.81 -4.68
N ASP A 693 -11.78 -8.07 -4.24
CA ASP A 693 -12.93 -8.69 -3.59
C ASP A 693 -12.48 -9.26 -2.23
N LEU A 694 -12.58 -8.44 -1.17
CA LEU A 694 -12.16 -8.81 0.19
C LEU A 694 -13.28 -9.56 0.92
N PRO A 695 -12.99 -10.55 1.78
CA PRO A 695 -14.01 -11.21 2.61
C PRO A 695 -14.75 -10.20 3.52
N GLY A 696 -16.06 -10.34 3.68
CA GLY A 696 -16.88 -9.47 4.54
C GLY A 696 -16.75 -9.72 6.06
N VAL A 697 -15.82 -10.59 6.47
CA VAL A 697 -15.51 -10.95 7.86
C VAL A 697 -14.01 -10.76 8.10
N TYR A 698 -13.67 -10.20 9.25
CA TYR A 698 -12.31 -9.78 9.61
C TYR A 698 -11.98 -10.25 11.02
N GLY A 699 -10.71 -10.59 11.26
CA GLY A 699 -10.22 -10.95 12.59
C GLY A 699 -9.81 -9.70 13.38
N TYR A 700 -10.02 -9.67 14.69
CA TYR A 700 -9.53 -8.61 15.56
C TYR A 700 -9.20 -9.11 16.97
N ILE A 701 -8.31 -8.41 17.68
CA ILE A 701 -8.04 -8.60 19.11
C ILE A 701 -8.40 -7.32 19.85
N ASP A 702 -9.18 -7.43 20.92
CA ASP A 702 -9.49 -6.33 21.84
C ASP A 702 -8.34 -6.18 22.87
N ASP A 703 -7.59 -5.08 22.85
CA ASP A 703 -6.47 -4.82 23.79
C ASP A 703 -6.90 -4.77 25.27
N THR A 704 -8.21 -4.80 25.57
CA THR A 704 -8.72 -4.86 26.95
C THR A 704 -8.50 -6.20 27.66
N LEU A 705 -8.06 -7.25 26.94
CA LEU A 705 -7.78 -8.57 27.53
C LEU A 705 -6.34 -8.73 28.02
N ILE A 706 -5.46 -7.74 27.82
CA ILE A 706 -4.05 -7.77 28.27
C ILE A 706 -3.84 -6.99 29.58
N SER A 707 -4.78 -6.13 29.98
CA SER A 707 -4.76 -5.48 31.30
C SER A 707 -5.44 -6.37 32.36
N GLY A 708 -4.70 -7.36 32.83
CA GLY A 708 -5.02 -8.04 34.09
C GLY A 708 -4.77 -7.09 35.27
N ASP A 709 -5.74 -6.23 35.58
CA ASP A 709 -5.94 -5.76 36.94
C ASP A 709 -7.43 -5.53 37.16
N GLY A 710 -8.00 -6.35 38.03
CA GLY A 710 -9.42 -6.39 38.32
C GLY A 710 -9.82 -5.26 39.25
N THR A 711 -10.63 -4.33 38.75
CA THR A 711 -11.64 -3.65 39.56
C THR A 711 -12.91 -3.52 38.75
N ALA A 712 -13.93 -4.24 39.18
CA ALA A 712 -15.29 -4.12 38.70
C ALA A 712 -15.82 -2.71 39.03
N ASP A 713 -16.38 -2.03 38.04
CA ASP A 713 -17.60 -1.26 38.29
C ASP A 713 -18.45 -1.17 37.02
N SER A 714 -19.65 -1.72 37.11
CA SER A 714 -20.71 -1.58 36.11
C SER A 714 -21.60 -0.42 36.53
N GLY A 715 -21.63 0.64 35.73
CA GLY A 715 -22.53 1.78 35.89
C GLY A 715 -23.07 2.25 34.55
N LEU A 716 -24.36 2.01 34.32
CA LEU A 716 -25.19 2.56 33.25
C LEU A 716 -25.18 4.10 33.29
N ILE A 717 -24.84 4.78 32.17
CA ILE A 717 -25.39 6.10 31.84
C ILE A 717 -25.66 6.22 30.33
N GLN A 718 -26.94 6.37 29.99
CA GLN A 718 -27.44 6.94 28.74
C GLN A 718 -27.12 8.44 28.71
N GLY A 719 -26.51 8.93 27.63
CA GLY A 719 -26.38 10.35 27.36
C GLY A 719 -25.47 10.63 26.16
N GLY A 720 -26.01 11.26 25.12
CA GLY A 720 -25.27 11.64 23.92
C GLY A 720 -24.15 12.63 24.23
N GLY A 721 -22.98 12.39 23.64
CA GLY A 721 -21.80 13.23 23.78
C GLY A 721 -20.55 12.44 23.43
N TYR A 722 -19.76 12.96 22.51
CA TYR A 722 -18.53 12.40 21.95
C TYR A 722 -17.64 11.71 23.00
N ALA A 723 -17.46 10.41 22.84
CA ALA A 723 -16.42 9.64 23.52
C ALA A 723 -15.67 8.81 22.47
N SER A 724 -14.55 9.30 21.97
CA SER A 724 -13.55 8.46 21.31
C SER A 724 -12.82 7.67 22.39
N ASN A 725 -13.44 6.57 22.82
CA ASN A 725 -12.73 5.49 23.51
C ASN A 725 -11.73 4.90 22.50
N ASN A 726 -10.50 5.42 22.47
CA ASN A 726 -9.40 4.82 21.71
C ASN A 726 -9.03 3.46 22.32
N LYS A 727 -9.81 2.43 22.00
CA LYS A 727 -9.41 1.03 22.13
C LYS A 727 -8.57 0.70 20.91
N PHE A 728 -7.27 0.52 21.08
CA PHE A 728 -6.45 -0.02 20.00
C PHE A 728 -6.87 -1.48 19.78
N ARG A 729 -7.37 -1.77 18.58
CA ARG A 729 -7.67 -3.14 18.14
C ARG A 729 -6.65 -3.53 17.09
N LYS A 730 -6.07 -4.72 17.23
CA LYS A 730 -5.23 -5.29 16.18
C LYS A 730 -6.12 -6.03 15.19
N TYR A 731 -6.14 -5.60 13.93
CA TYR A 731 -6.96 -6.22 12.87
C TYR A 731 -6.18 -7.20 11.99
N PHE A 732 -6.87 -8.24 11.53
CA PHE A 732 -6.39 -9.22 10.56
C PHE A 732 -7.34 -9.20 9.35
N ILE A 733 -6.88 -8.58 8.27
CA ILE A 733 -7.69 -8.30 7.08
C ILE A 733 -7.10 -9.04 5.87
N GLY A 734 -7.98 -9.54 5.01
CA GLY A 734 -7.62 -10.25 3.78
C GLY A 734 -7.65 -11.77 3.90
N THR A 735 -7.89 -12.45 2.78
CA THR A 735 -8.15 -13.90 2.72
C THR A 735 -7.06 -14.72 3.40
N ASN A 736 -5.77 -14.44 3.16
CA ASN A 736 -4.70 -15.23 3.79
C ASN A 736 -4.58 -14.98 5.30
N ALA A 737 -4.93 -13.79 5.77
CA ALA A 737 -4.81 -13.44 7.18
C ALA A 737 -5.91 -14.14 8.01
N ILE A 738 -7.14 -14.15 7.52
CA ILE A 738 -8.32 -14.61 8.27
C ILE A 738 -8.42 -16.14 8.39
N HIS A 739 -7.75 -16.92 7.53
CA HIS A 739 -7.80 -18.41 7.60
C HIS A 739 -6.71 -19.04 8.48
N VAL A 740 -5.84 -18.23 9.09
CA VAL A 740 -4.78 -18.73 9.96
C VAL A 740 -5.32 -18.84 11.39
N PRO A 741 -5.32 -20.05 12.00
CA PRO A 741 -5.77 -20.22 13.38
C PRO A 741 -4.82 -19.51 14.34
N ARG A 742 -5.38 -18.64 15.19
CA ARG A 742 -4.66 -17.88 16.21
C ARG A 742 -5.45 -17.91 17.52
N ALA A 743 -4.75 -17.87 18.64
CA ALA A 743 -5.39 -17.69 19.93
C ALA A 743 -5.92 -16.27 20.07
N GLU A 744 -7.03 -16.11 20.80
CA GLU A 744 -7.59 -14.81 21.23
C GLU A 744 -8.10 -13.88 20.11
N VAL A 745 -8.07 -14.31 18.84
CA VAL A 745 -8.58 -13.51 17.72
C VAL A 745 -10.09 -13.74 17.56
N GLU A 746 -10.87 -12.69 17.76
CA GLU A 746 -12.31 -12.69 17.47
C GLU A 746 -12.59 -12.36 16.00
N TYR A 747 -13.71 -12.84 15.47
CA TYR A 747 -14.11 -12.66 14.07
C TYR A 747 -15.44 -11.95 13.97
N GLY A 748 -15.50 -10.88 13.18
CA GLY A 748 -16.69 -10.05 13.02
C GLY A 748 -16.76 -9.34 11.68
N SER A 749 -17.87 -8.64 11.45
CA SER A 749 -18.08 -7.78 10.29
C SER A 749 -18.35 -6.36 10.76
N PHE A 750 -17.88 -5.38 10.00
CA PHE A 750 -18.27 -3.99 10.23
C PHE A 750 -19.73 -3.71 9.83
N LEU A 751 -20.37 -4.62 9.10
CA LEU A 751 -21.76 -4.52 8.68
C LEU A 751 -22.70 -5.29 9.62
N GLN A 752 -23.73 -4.58 10.08
CA GLN A 752 -24.91 -5.18 10.70
C GLN A 752 -26.14 -4.78 9.90
N ASP A 753 -26.93 -5.76 9.46
CA ASP A 753 -28.14 -5.52 8.68
C ASP A 753 -27.95 -4.72 7.37
N GLY A 754 -26.75 -4.79 6.78
CA GLY A 754 -26.36 -4.04 5.59
C GLY A 754 -25.87 -2.61 5.87
N LEU A 755 -25.80 -2.21 7.15
CA LEU A 755 -25.35 -0.87 7.58
C LEU A 755 -24.02 -0.96 8.30
N ILE A 756 -23.16 0.05 8.12
CA ILE A 756 -21.90 0.16 8.87
C ILE A 756 -22.21 0.40 10.34
N ASN A 757 -21.75 -0.49 11.22
CA ASN A 757 -21.98 -0.42 12.65
C ASN A 757 -20.67 -0.31 13.45
N ASP A 758 -19.65 -1.10 13.09
CA ASP A 758 -18.29 -0.96 13.62
C ASP A 758 -17.47 -0.06 12.70
N TRP A 759 -17.46 1.23 13.01
CA TRP A 759 -16.79 2.24 12.19
C TRP A 759 -15.27 2.15 12.27
N ASP A 760 -14.72 1.77 13.42
CA ASP A 760 -13.28 1.60 13.59
C ASP A 760 -12.77 0.45 12.70
N MET A 761 -13.49 -0.67 12.67
CA MET A 761 -13.18 -1.78 11.76
C MET A 761 -13.35 -1.37 10.29
N PHE A 762 -14.42 -0.65 9.94
CA PHE A 762 -14.63 -0.15 8.59
C PHE A 762 -13.48 0.74 8.11
N GLU A 763 -13.03 1.69 8.94
CA GLU A 763 -11.92 2.59 8.61
C GLU A 763 -10.60 1.82 8.43
N ASN A 764 -10.33 0.80 9.26
CA ASN A 764 -9.14 -0.05 9.11
C ASN A 764 -9.19 -0.93 7.86
N VAL A 765 -10.38 -1.45 7.50
CA VAL A 765 -10.58 -2.20 6.26
C VAL A 765 -10.38 -1.30 5.04
N LEU A 766 -10.90 -0.07 5.07
CA LEU A 766 -10.64 0.92 4.02
C LEU A 766 -9.16 1.28 3.91
N MET A 767 -8.47 1.52 5.01
CA MET A 767 -7.02 1.75 5.00
C MET A 767 -6.26 0.57 4.40
N HIS A 768 -6.60 -0.66 4.79
CA HIS A 768 -5.98 -1.86 4.23
C HIS A 768 -6.21 -1.96 2.73
N ALA A 769 -7.45 -1.73 2.28
CA ALA A 769 -7.80 -1.70 0.88
C ALA A 769 -7.05 -0.61 0.10
N PHE A 770 -7.02 0.62 0.61
CA PHE A 770 -6.30 1.72 -0.03
C PHE A 770 -4.80 1.49 -0.07
N ASN A 771 -4.20 0.85 0.94
CA ASN A 771 -2.79 0.45 0.90
C ASN A 771 -2.49 -0.65 -0.14
N ILE A 772 -3.49 -1.42 -0.57
CA ILE A 772 -3.36 -2.35 -1.69
C ILE A 772 -3.43 -1.60 -3.04
N PHE A 773 -4.31 -0.59 -3.15
CA PHE A 773 -4.48 0.20 -4.38
C PHE A 773 -3.43 1.31 -4.57
N PHE A 774 -2.95 1.89 -3.47
CA PHE A 774 -2.10 3.07 -3.42
C PHE A 774 -0.90 2.80 -2.51
N MET A 775 0.29 3.27 -2.91
CA MET A 775 1.49 3.18 -2.06
C MET A 775 1.50 4.22 -0.91
N GLU A 776 0.47 5.07 -0.82
CA GLU A 776 0.30 6.17 0.14
C GLU A 776 -1.07 6.05 0.85
N ASN A 777 -1.15 6.39 2.15
CA ASN A 777 -2.37 6.26 2.97
C ASN A 777 -3.50 7.27 2.62
N THR A 778 -3.41 7.98 1.49
CA THR A 778 -4.37 9.01 1.05
C THR A 778 -4.90 8.71 -0.34
N CYS A 779 -6.23 8.67 -0.50
CA CYS A 779 -6.87 8.38 -1.78
C CYS A 779 -7.08 9.67 -2.59
N ASN A 780 -6.38 9.81 -3.72
CA ASN A 780 -6.52 10.96 -4.63
C ASN A 780 -7.62 10.77 -5.70
N TYR A 781 -8.51 9.79 -5.53
CA TYR A 781 -9.55 9.45 -6.51
C TYR A 781 -10.94 9.86 -6.02
N PRO A 782 -11.82 10.37 -6.91
CA PRO A 782 -13.24 10.46 -6.61
C PRO A 782 -13.80 9.08 -6.22
N ILE A 783 -14.66 9.02 -5.20
CA ILE A 783 -15.23 7.76 -4.72
C ILE A 783 -16.75 7.74 -4.89
N LEU A 784 -17.25 6.77 -5.65
CA LEU A 784 -18.65 6.34 -5.59
C LEU A 784 -18.77 5.20 -4.58
N PHE A 785 -19.67 5.36 -3.61
CA PHE A 785 -19.93 4.38 -2.58
C PHE A 785 -21.37 3.83 -2.70
N SER A 786 -21.53 2.50 -2.70
CA SER A 786 -22.85 1.89 -2.65
C SER A 786 -23.36 1.82 -1.20
N GLU A 787 -24.66 2.04 -0.99
CA GLU A 787 -25.28 1.91 0.33
C GLU A 787 -26.57 1.10 0.28
N ALA A 788 -27.00 0.58 1.43
CA ALA A 788 -28.32 -0.04 1.55
C ALA A 788 -29.43 1.00 1.37
N SER A 789 -30.51 0.63 0.68
CA SER A 789 -31.62 1.55 0.38
C SER A 789 -32.39 2.10 1.60
N TRP A 790 -32.17 1.53 2.79
CA TRP A 790 -32.75 1.98 4.08
C TRP A 790 -31.72 2.61 5.03
N ASN A 791 -30.58 3.06 4.51
CA ASN A 791 -29.56 3.72 5.33
C ASN A 791 -30.12 4.97 6.01
N THR A 792 -29.59 5.32 7.19
CA THR A 792 -30.08 6.45 7.97
C THR A 792 -29.25 7.69 7.70
N ARG A 793 -29.89 8.86 7.74
CA ARG A 793 -29.22 10.17 7.59
C ARG A 793 -27.96 10.28 8.44
N THR A 794 -28.01 9.91 9.71
CA THR A 794 -26.84 9.96 10.62
C THR A 794 -25.66 9.14 10.12
N LYS A 795 -25.92 7.93 9.58
CA LYS A 795 -24.85 7.06 9.07
C LYS A 795 -24.31 7.56 7.73
N ARG A 796 -25.15 8.15 6.89
CA ARG A 796 -24.74 8.79 5.61
C ARG A 796 -23.87 10.02 5.84
N GLU A 797 -24.27 10.87 6.77
CA GLU A 797 -23.48 12.02 7.21
C GLU A 797 -22.13 11.57 7.78
N ARG A 798 -22.10 10.56 8.66
CA ARG A 798 -20.84 10.02 9.21
C ARG A 798 -19.94 9.40 8.15
N LEU A 799 -20.50 8.67 7.18
CA LEU A 799 -19.74 8.13 6.06
C LEU A 799 -19.06 9.24 5.24
N THR A 800 -19.81 10.31 4.96
CA THR A 800 -19.34 11.48 4.21
C THR A 800 -18.21 12.19 4.96
N GLU A 801 -18.37 12.39 6.26
CA GLU A 801 -17.35 12.94 7.16
C GLU A 801 -16.06 12.11 7.16
N VAL A 802 -16.16 10.79 7.36
CA VAL A 802 -15.01 9.88 7.33
C VAL A 802 -14.28 9.95 6.00
N MET A 803 -15.00 9.98 4.88
CA MET A 803 -14.39 9.99 3.55
C MET A 803 -13.63 11.29 3.26
N PHE A 804 -14.19 12.46 3.59
CA PHE A 804 -13.50 13.75 3.35
C PHE A 804 -12.44 14.06 4.40
N GLU A 805 -12.73 13.87 5.70
CA GLU A 805 -11.86 14.33 6.77
C GLU A 805 -10.75 13.34 7.09
N LYS A 806 -11.05 12.03 7.09
CA LYS A 806 -10.03 11.00 7.40
C LYS A 806 -9.25 10.58 6.17
N PHE A 807 -9.93 10.33 5.04
CA PHE A 807 -9.30 9.81 3.83
C PHE A 807 -8.93 10.87 2.78
N GLY A 808 -9.36 12.13 2.98
CA GLY A 808 -8.91 13.26 2.18
C GLY A 808 -9.37 13.24 0.72
N ILE A 809 -10.46 12.54 0.38
CA ILE A 809 -10.85 12.33 -1.01
C ILE A 809 -11.27 13.63 -1.73
N PRO A 810 -11.01 13.77 -3.04
CA PRO A 810 -11.32 14.99 -3.79
C PRO A 810 -12.83 15.17 -4.05
N ALA A 811 -13.55 14.07 -4.21
CA ALA A 811 -14.98 14.07 -4.53
C ALA A 811 -15.67 12.78 -4.07
N PHE A 812 -16.94 12.89 -3.69
CA PHE A 812 -17.71 11.78 -3.12
C PHE A 812 -19.13 11.70 -3.67
N TYR A 813 -19.64 10.50 -3.88
CA TYR A 813 -21.05 10.27 -4.18
C TYR A 813 -21.51 8.96 -3.55
N VAL A 814 -22.71 8.94 -2.98
CA VAL A 814 -23.32 7.73 -2.42
C VAL A 814 -24.57 7.37 -3.23
N SER A 815 -24.71 6.11 -3.60
CA SER A 815 -25.88 5.62 -4.32
C SER A 815 -26.43 4.33 -3.72
N LYS A 816 -27.76 4.20 -3.72
CA LYS A 816 -28.45 3.01 -3.20
C LYS A 816 -28.16 1.80 -4.07
N ASN A 817 -27.82 0.68 -3.44
CA ASN A 817 -27.48 -0.57 -4.11
C ASN A 817 -28.59 -1.06 -5.07
N SER A 818 -29.87 -0.85 -4.74
CA SER A 818 -30.99 -1.20 -5.62
C SER A 818 -31.03 -0.33 -6.89
N VAL A 819 -30.72 0.95 -6.79
CA VAL A 819 -30.64 1.85 -7.96
C VAL A 819 -29.51 1.40 -8.87
N LEU A 820 -28.33 1.15 -8.30
CA LEU A 820 -27.18 0.67 -9.06
C LEU A 820 -27.45 -0.69 -9.73
N ALA A 821 -28.07 -1.64 -9.03
CA ALA A 821 -28.40 -2.95 -9.59
C ALA A 821 -29.43 -2.88 -10.75
N ALA A 822 -30.42 -1.98 -10.65
CA ALA A 822 -31.34 -1.70 -11.76
C ALA A 822 -30.59 -1.08 -12.95
N PHE A 823 -29.70 -0.13 -12.67
CA PHE A 823 -28.89 0.56 -13.66
C PHE A 823 -27.95 -0.38 -14.42
N ALA A 824 -27.32 -1.33 -13.72
CA ALA A 824 -26.49 -2.38 -14.33
C ALA A 824 -27.24 -3.24 -15.35
N ASN A 825 -28.57 -3.35 -15.22
CA ASN A 825 -29.43 -4.07 -16.15
C ASN A 825 -30.07 -3.15 -17.21
N GLY A 826 -29.63 -1.89 -17.31
CA GLY A 826 -30.17 -0.91 -18.25
C GLY A 826 -31.63 -0.53 -17.96
N ARG A 827 -32.02 -0.51 -16.67
CA ARG A 827 -33.37 -0.18 -16.22
C ARG A 827 -33.38 1.02 -15.29
N GLN A 828 -34.15 2.04 -15.66
CA GLN A 828 -34.43 3.20 -14.81
C GLN A 828 -35.65 2.94 -13.91
N THR A 829 -36.57 2.08 -14.34
CA THR A 829 -37.72 1.62 -13.55
C THR A 829 -37.69 0.11 -13.45
N ALA A 830 -37.60 -0.40 -12.22
CA ALA A 830 -37.58 -1.83 -11.92
C ALA A 830 -37.90 -2.10 -10.44
N ILE A 831 -38.46 -3.27 -10.13
CA ILE A 831 -38.41 -3.82 -8.77
C ILE A 831 -37.18 -4.70 -8.65
N VAL A 832 -36.26 -4.35 -7.74
CA VAL A 832 -35.01 -5.08 -7.54
C VAL A 832 -35.16 -6.07 -6.40
N LEU A 833 -35.06 -7.36 -6.72
CA LEU A 833 -34.92 -8.44 -5.76
C LEU A 833 -33.44 -8.76 -5.54
N ASP A 834 -32.89 -8.33 -4.41
CA ASP A 834 -31.53 -8.68 -3.98
C ASP A 834 -31.60 -9.75 -2.89
N SER A 835 -31.18 -10.98 -3.21
CA SER A 835 -31.11 -12.08 -2.24
C SER A 835 -29.67 -12.30 -1.77
N GLY A 836 -29.31 -11.62 -0.68
CA GLY A 836 -27.96 -11.54 -0.13
C GLY A 836 -27.67 -12.49 1.05
N ALA A 837 -26.55 -12.24 1.73
CA ALA A 837 -26.09 -13.09 2.83
C ALA A 837 -26.97 -12.97 4.10
N THR A 838 -27.31 -11.75 4.51
CA THR A 838 -28.07 -11.50 5.75
C THR A 838 -29.59 -11.48 5.55
N HIS A 839 -30.05 -11.03 4.40
CA HIS A 839 -31.46 -10.77 4.12
C HIS A 839 -31.72 -10.82 2.62
N THR A 840 -32.99 -10.90 2.25
CA THR A 840 -33.47 -10.61 0.90
C THR A 840 -34.31 -9.35 0.92
N THR A 841 -34.13 -8.47 -0.08
CA THR A 841 -34.88 -7.22 -0.21
C THR A 841 -35.56 -7.12 -1.56
N ALA A 842 -36.79 -6.61 -1.56
CA ALA A 842 -37.50 -6.12 -2.73
C ALA A 842 -37.57 -4.59 -2.65
N SER A 843 -36.89 -3.91 -3.57
CA SER A 843 -36.71 -2.45 -3.56
C SER A 843 -37.20 -1.85 -4.89
N PRO A 844 -38.32 -1.13 -4.90
CA PRO A 844 -38.86 -0.53 -6.12
C PRO A 844 -38.04 0.70 -6.49
N VAL A 845 -37.55 0.73 -7.72
CA VAL A 845 -36.85 1.84 -8.35
C VAL A 845 -37.76 2.37 -9.46
N TYR A 846 -38.00 3.67 -9.44
CA TYR A 846 -38.79 4.37 -10.43
C TYR A 846 -38.05 5.61 -10.89
N ASP A 847 -37.85 5.74 -12.21
CA ASP A 847 -37.13 6.86 -12.82
C ASP A 847 -35.74 7.14 -12.20
N GLY A 848 -35.02 6.07 -11.85
CA GLY A 848 -33.70 6.14 -11.21
C GLY A 848 -33.73 6.38 -9.69
N PHE A 849 -34.90 6.53 -9.07
CA PHE A 849 -35.04 6.75 -7.63
C PHE A 849 -35.61 5.54 -6.91
N CYS A 850 -35.04 5.17 -5.76
CA CYS A 850 -35.61 4.13 -4.92
C CYS A 850 -36.80 4.67 -4.10
N MET A 851 -37.97 4.03 -4.21
CA MET A 851 -39.15 4.34 -3.39
C MET A 851 -38.99 3.71 -2.00
N THR A 852 -38.39 4.46 -1.08
CA THR A 852 -37.96 3.95 0.23
C THR A 852 -39.11 3.46 1.12
N ASN A 853 -40.30 4.06 0.98
CA ASN A 853 -41.52 3.67 1.70
C ASN A 853 -42.06 2.28 1.30
N ALA A 854 -41.68 1.77 0.13
CA ALA A 854 -42.15 0.50 -0.41
C ALA A 854 -41.06 -0.59 -0.44
N ILE A 855 -39.94 -0.39 0.27
CA ILE A 855 -38.92 -1.42 0.45
C ILE A 855 -39.45 -2.51 1.38
N VAL A 856 -39.38 -3.77 0.94
CA VAL A 856 -39.69 -4.93 1.76
C VAL A 856 -38.42 -5.73 2.02
N LYS A 857 -38.09 -5.94 3.28
CA LYS A 857 -36.93 -6.73 3.74
C LYS A 857 -37.41 -7.98 4.46
N THR A 858 -36.82 -9.13 4.13
CA THR A 858 -37.04 -10.41 4.81
C THR A 858 -35.70 -11.00 5.28
N SER A 859 -35.68 -11.64 6.45
CA SER A 859 -34.47 -12.26 7.02
C SER A 859 -34.07 -13.57 6.33
N LEU A 860 -34.77 -13.98 5.26
CA LEU A 860 -34.40 -15.09 4.38
C LEU A 860 -33.20 -14.72 3.51
N GLY A 861 -32.00 -14.79 4.10
CA GLY A 861 -30.73 -14.67 3.39
C GLY A 861 -29.88 -15.95 3.46
N GLY A 862 -28.66 -15.88 2.97
CA GLY A 862 -27.70 -16.98 3.00
C GLY A 862 -27.35 -17.51 4.40
N ILE A 863 -27.44 -16.68 5.45
CA ILE A 863 -27.25 -17.08 6.86
C ILE A 863 -28.43 -17.95 7.33
N ALA A 864 -29.66 -17.63 6.94
CA ALA A 864 -30.83 -18.45 7.25
C ALA A 864 -30.70 -19.84 6.60
N LEU A 865 -30.21 -19.90 5.35
CA LEU A 865 -29.90 -21.16 4.69
C LEU A 865 -28.78 -21.95 5.38
N ASN A 866 -27.74 -21.28 5.88
CA ASN A 866 -26.68 -21.94 6.66
C ASN A 866 -27.23 -22.59 7.93
N ASN A 867 -28.13 -21.89 8.63
CA ASN A 867 -28.77 -22.44 9.83
C ASN A 867 -29.68 -23.63 9.49
N HIS A 868 -30.35 -23.59 8.34
CA HIS A 868 -31.15 -24.71 7.84
C HIS A 868 -30.27 -25.92 7.50
N ILE A 869 -29.13 -25.73 6.83
CA ILE A 869 -28.15 -26.78 6.55
C ILE A 869 -27.55 -27.37 7.83
N LYS A 870 -27.27 -26.52 8.82
CA LYS A 870 -26.79 -26.97 10.14
C LYS A 870 -27.79 -27.95 10.78
N LYS A 871 -29.09 -27.66 10.71
CA LYS A 871 -30.14 -28.59 11.19
C LYS A 871 -30.21 -29.87 10.35
N LEU A 872 -30.14 -29.75 9.02
CA LEU A 872 -30.11 -30.91 8.12
C LEU A 872 -28.97 -31.87 8.46
N PHE A 873 -27.76 -31.35 8.69
CA PHE A 873 -26.61 -32.18 9.07
C PHE A 873 -26.76 -32.80 10.46
N GLN A 874 -27.40 -32.11 11.42
CA GLN A 874 -27.72 -32.70 12.72
C GLN A 874 -28.71 -33.87 12.60
N GLU A 875 -29.73 -33.75 11.76
CA GLU A 875 -30.72 -34.82 11.50
C GLU A 875 -30.10 -36.05 10.85
N ILE A 876 -29.16 -35.84 9.91
CA ILE A 876 -28.44 -36.93 9.22
C ILE A 876 -27.31 -37.50 10.10
N GLY A 877 -26.99 -36.88 11.24
CA GLY A 877 -25.93 -37.32 12.15
C GLY A 877 -24.52 -37.00 11.66
N VAL A 878 -24.36 -35.93 10.88
CA VAL A 878 -23.06 -35.48 10.34
C VAL A 878 -22.42 -34.44 11.25
N GLU A 879 -21.26 -34.77 11.80
CA GLU A 879 -20.41 -33.81 12.52
C GLU A 879 -19.57 -32.99 11.52
N VAL A 880 -19.73 -31.67 11.56
CA VAL A 880 -19.04 -30.76 10.64
C VAL A 880 -17.66 -30.41 11.19
N ILE A 881 -16.62 -30.99 10.60
CA ILE A 881 -15.23 -30.68 10.95
C ILE A 881 -14.67 -29.63 9.98
N PRO A 882 -14.22 -28.45 10.47
CA PRO A 882 -13.67 -27.41 9.61
C PRO A 882 -12.27 -27.74 9.08
N LYS A 883 -11.93 -27.16 7.93
CA LYS A 883 -10.66 -27.40 7.18
C LYS A 883 -9.41 -27.19 8.04
N TYR A 884 -9.40 -26.20 8.93
CA TYR A 884 -8.20 -25.87 9.72
C TYR A 884 -7.78 -26.98 10.69
N MET A 885 -8.70 -27.85 11.12
CA MET A 885 -8.44 -28.94 12.05
C MET A 885 -7.80 -30.18 11.39
N VAL A 886 -7.91 -30.33 10.07
CA VAL A 886 -7.55 -31.55 9.34
C VAL A 886 -6.09 -31.50 8.88
N LYS A 887 -5.26 -32.45 9.32
CA LYS A 887 -3.85 -32.61 8.88
C LYS A 887 -3.74 -33.36 7.57
N SER A 888 -4.48 -34.47 7.48
CA SER A 888 -4.51 -35.36 6.33
C SER A 888 -5.80 -36.18 6.39
N LYS A 889 -6.38 -36.47 5.23
CA LYS A 889 -7.54 -37.35 5.06
C LYS A 889 -7.21 -38.48 4.08
N GLN A 890 -7.97 -39.56 4.15
CA GLN A 890 -7.99 -40.62 3.15
C GLN A 890 -9.38 -40.66 2.51
N PRO A 891 -9.49 -40.89 1.19
CA PRO A 891 -10.77 -41.16 0.57
C PRO A 891 -11.40 -42.39 1.22
N VAL A 892 -12.65 -42.28 1.66
CA VAL A 892 -13.45 -43.40 2.16
C VAL A 892 -14.64 -43.61 1.25
N ALA A 893 -15.03 -44.87 1.08
CA ALA A 893 -16.24 -45.21 0.34
C ALA A 893 -17.49 -44.67 1.06
N GLU A 894 -18.58 -44.53 0.32
CA GLU A 894 -19.86 -44.03 0.83
C GLU A 894 -20.29 -44.72 2.14
N GLY A 895 -20.79 -43.93 3.11
CA GLY A 895 -21.30 -44.43 4.39
C GLY A 895 -20.25 -44.95 5.38
N HIS A 896 -18.95 -44.96 5.02
CA HIS A 896 -17.88 -45.37 5.93
C HIS A 896 -17.44 -44.20 6.81
N PRO A 897 -17.01 -44.46 8.07
CA PRO A 897 -16.54 -43.42 8.96
C PRO A 897 -15.29 -42.73 8.41
N ALA A 898 -15.21 -41.41 8.63
CA ALA A 898 -14.12 -40.57 8.15
C ALA A 898 -12.74 -41.07 8.63
N ARG A 899 -11.79 -41.24 7.72
CA ARG A 899 -10.39 -41.58 8.04
C ARG A 899 -9.50 -40.35 7.90
N TRP A 900 -9.35 -39.61 9.00
CA TRP A 900 -8.55 -38.39 9.02
C TRP A 900 -7.67 -38.29 10.26
N LYS A 901 -6.63 -37.46 10.17
CA LYS A 901 -5.75 -37.11 11.28
C LYS A 901 -5.94 -35.64 11.63
N LYS A 902 -6.19 -35.35 12.90
CA LYS A 902 -6.23 -33.97 13.43
C LYS A 902 -4.82 -33.36 13.41
N LYS A 903 -4.70 -32.06 13.09
CA LYS A 903 -3.44 -31.32 13.21
C LYS A 903 -3.00 -31.31 14.68
N LYS A 904 -1.71 -31.57 14.89
CA LYS A 904 -1.05 -31.45 16.21
C LYS A 904 -0.59 -30.01 16.38
N ASN A 905 -0.56 -29.52 17.62
CA ASN A 905 -0.10 -28.17 18.00
C ASN A 905 -0.93 -27.01 17.42
N LEU A 906 -2.27 -27.17 17.37
CA LEU A 906 -3.14 -26.04 17.05
C LEU A 906 -3.26 -25.12 18.28
N PRO A 907 -3.24 -23.79 18.10
CA PRO A 907 -3.57 -22.86 19.17
C PRO A 907 -5.04 -23.02 19.59
N GLU A 908 -5.36 -22.65 20.83
CA GLU A 908 -6.75 -22.58 21.30
C GLU A 908 -7.43 -21.38 20.64
N VAL A 909 -8.34 -21.66 19.72
CA VAL A 909 -9.03 -20.63 18.92
C VAL A 909 -10.36 -20.23 19.57
N THR A 910 -10.80 -19.01 19.30
CA THR A 910 -12.09 -18.48 19.75
C THR A 910 -13.28 -19.19 19.08
N SER A 911 -14.47 -19.09 19.68
CA SER A 911 -15.69 -19.64 19.08
C SER A 911 -16.05 -18.95 17.78
N SER A 912 -15.83 -17.63 17.67
CA SER A 912 -16.13 -16.86 16.45
C SER A 912 -15.27 -17.28 15.26
N PHE A 913 -13.98 -17.60 15.47
CA PHE A 913 -13.13 -18.19 14.43
C PHE A 913 -13.62 -19.58 14.02
N HIS A 914 -13.95 -20.43 14.99
CA HIS A 914 -14.44 -21.78 14.73
C HIS A 914 -15.74 -21.75 13.90
N ASP A 915 -16.69 -20.90 14.30
CA ASP A 915 -17.97 -20.70 13.62
C ASP A 915 -17.77 -20.13 12.21
N PHE A 916 -16.82 -19.21 12.01
CA PHE A 916 -16.44 -18.71 10.69
C PHE A 916 -15.97 -19.85 9.78
N CYS A 917 -15.06 -20.71 10.24
CA CYS A 917 -14.58 -21.84 9.45
C CYS A 917 -15.66 -22.91 9.20
N ILE A 918 -16.61 -23.10 10.11
CA ILE A 918 -17.79 -23.98 9.89
C ILE A 918 -18.70 -23.37 8.83
N LYS A 919 -18.96 -22.05 8.91
CA LYS A 919 -19.77 -21.31 7.94
C LYS A 919 -19.26 -21.51 6.52
N GLU A 920 -17.96 -21.50 6.29
CA GLU A 920 -17.38 -21.77 4.96
C GLU A 920 -17.73 -23.16 4.43
N VAL A 921 -17.80 -24.18 5.28
CA VAL A 921 -18.22 -25.53 4.88
C VAL A 921 -19.69 -25.54 4.43
N PHE A 922 -20.54 -24.77 5.11
CA PHE A 922 -21.94 -24.59 4.67
C PHE A 922 -22.04 -23.84 3.34
N GLU A 923 -21.19 -22.83 3.12
CA GLU A 923 -21.16 -22.09 1.86
C GLU A 923 -20.66 -22.97 0.70
N ASP A 924 -19.64 -23.79 0.92
CA ASP A 924 -19.19 -24.80 -0.05
C ASP A 924 -20.31 -25.80 -0.38
N PHE A 925 -21.03 -26.29 0.63
CA PHE A 925 -22.18 -27.19 0.44
C PHE A 925 -23.29 -26.52 -0.38
N LYS A 926 -23.67 -25.28 -0.03
CA LYS A 926 -24.69 -24.53 -0.78
C LYS A 926 -24.31 -24.36 -2.25
N ALA A 927 -23.06 -24.02 -2.53
CA ALA A 927 -22.61 -23.73 -3.88
C ALA A 927 -22.45 -24.98 -4.75
N SER A 928 -22.13 -26.14 -4.15
CA SER A 928 -21.84 -27.38 -4.88
C SER A 928 -23.00 -28.38 -4.92
N VAL A 929 -23.93 -28.34 -3.97
CA VAL A 929 -24.97 -29.36 -3.79
C VAL A 929 -26.39 -28.80 -3.96
N CYS A 930 -26.68 -27.67 -3.32
CA CYS A 930 -28.04 -27.14 -3.24
C CYS A 930 -28.58 -26.69 -4.61
N GLN A 931 -29.86 -26.92 -4.83
CA GLN A 931 -30.59 -26.55 -6.03
C GLN A 931 -32.01 -26.11 -5.65
N VAL A 932 -32.68 -25.38 -6.52
CA VAL A 932 -34.10 -25.04 -6.42
C VAL A 932 -34.85 -25.74 -7.55
N SER A 933 -36.04 -26.26 -7.26
CA SER A 933 -36.92 -26.85 -8.27
C SER A 933 -37.56 -25.75 -9.11
N ASP A 934 -37.70 -25.94 -10.43
CA ASP A 934 -38.27 -24.91 -11.33
C ASP A 934 -39.76 -24.60 -11.05
N ALA A 935 -40.44 -25.48 -10.31
CA ALA A 935 -41.81 -25.31 -9.83
C ALA A 935 -41.89 -25.70 -8.33
N ALA A 936 -43.08 -25.59 -7.73
CA ALA A 936 -43.31 -26.04 -6.35
C ALA A 936 -42.77 -27.47 -6.14
N LEU A 937 -42.08 -27.69 -5.02
CA LEU A 937 -41.36 -28.92 -4.76
C LEU A 937 -42.31 -30.13 -4.70
N ASP A 938 -42.21 -31.01 -5.70
CA ASP A 938 -42.90 -32.30 -5.73
C ASP A 938 -41.88 -33.42 -5.43
N PRO A 939 -41.98 -34.10 -4.26
CA PRO A 939 -41.09 -35.19 -3.88
C PRO A 939 -40.93 -36.28 -4.96
N ILE A 940 -41.99 -36.60 -5.70
CA ILE A 940 -41.98 -37.65 -6.73
C ILE A 940 -41.14 -37.24 -7.94
N ILE A 941 -41.12 -35.94 -8.27
CA ILE A 941 -40.34 -35.41 -9.39
C ILE A 941 -38.86 -35.30 -8.98
N VAL A 942 -38.57 -34.76 -7.80
CA VAL A 942 -37.18 -34.56 -7.35
C VAL A 942 -36.46 -35.87 -7.01
N ASP A 943 -37.18 -36.91 -6.58
CA ASP A 943 -36.59 -38.25 -6.34
C ASP A 943 -36.04 -38.90 -7.63
N LYS A 944 -36.45 -38.42 -8.83
CA LYS A 944 -35.92 -38.89 -10.11
C LYS A 944 -34.60 -38.24 -10.50
N PHE A 945 -34.19 -37.16 -9.82
CA PHE A 945 -32.93 -36.50 -10.10
C PHE A 945 -31.76 -37.30 -9.51
N PRO A 946 -30.59 -37.30 -10.18
CA PRO A 946 -29.41 -37.96 -9.63
C PRO A 946 -29.01 -37.34 -8.29
N ARG A 947 -28.48 -38.17 -7.39
CA ARG A 947 -27.89 -37.71 -6.13
C ARG A 947 -26.59 -36.96 -6.42
N VAL A 948 -26.22 -36.03 -5.54
CA VAL A 948 -24.96 -35.28 -5.63
C VAL A 948 -24.11 -35.61 -4.41
N ASN A 949 -22.88 -36.05 -4.66
CA ASN A 949 -21.90 -36.34 -3.62
C ASN A 949 -21.29 -35.05 -3.07
N PHE A 950 -21.16 -34.97 -1.75
CA PHE A 950 -20.38 -33.93 -1.08
C PHE A 950 -19.37 -34.54 -0.12
N GLU A 951 -18.09 -34.21 -0.33
CA GLU A 951 -16.99 -34.61 0.54
C GLU A 951 -16.67 -33.49 1.55
N PHE A 952 -16.88 -33.77 2.82
CA PHE A 952 -16.54 -32.89 3.94
C PHE A 952 -15.02 -32.72 4.09
N PRO A 953 -14.55 -31.67 4.79
CA PRO A 953 -13.10 -31.44 4.95
C PRO A 953 -12.31 -32.59 5.56
N ASN A 954 -12.95 -33.41 6.41
CA ASN A 954 -12.37 -34.60 7.03
C ASN A 954 -12.37 -35.84 6.11
N GLY A 955 -12.86 -35.73 4.87
CA GLY A 955 -12.96 -36.84 3.91
C GLY A 955 -14.18 -37.74 4.08
N PHE A 956 -15.10 -37.41 5.00
CA PHE A 956 -16.42 -38.04 5.04
C PHE A 956 -17.22 -37.62 3.80
N SER A 957 -17.92 -38.55 3.15
CA SER A 957 -18.71 -38.24 1.95
C SER A 957 -20.14 -38.73 2.08
N VAL A 958 -21.09 -37.90 1.62
CA VAL A 958 -22.54 -38.19 1.66
C VAL A 958 -23.18 -37.82 0.32
N ASP A 959 -24.08 -38.67 -0.14
CA ASP A 959 -24.88 -38.46 -1.35
C ASP A 959 -26.24 -37.84 -1.00
N PHE A 960 -26.44 -36.58 -1.42
CA PHE A 960 -27.66 -35.83 -1.19
C PHE A 960 -28.64 -36.01 -2.35
N GLY A 961 -29.86 -36.44 -2.05
CA GLY A 961 -30.93 -36.67 -3.01
C GLY A 961 -31.88 -35.47 -3.03
N ARG A 962 -33.11 -35.67 -2.53
CA ARG A 962 -34.14 -34.62 -2.45
C ARG A 962 -33.79 -33.49 -1.49
N GLU A 963 -32.98 -33.78 -0.46
CA GLU A 963 -32.62 -32.83 0.59
C GLU A 963 -31.90 -31.59 0.03
N ARG A 964 -31.21 -31.73 -1.10
CA ARG A 964 -30.54 -30.61 -1.78
C ARG A 964 -31.51 -29.60 -2.39
N PHE A 965 -32.76 -30.00 -2.62
CA PHE A 965 -33.84 -29.11 -3.09
C PHE A 965 -34.59 -28.46 -1.93
N GLU A 966 -34.77 -29.16 -0.81
CA GLU A 966 -35.47 -28.63 0.39
C GLU A 966 -34.81 -27.36 0.93
N VAL A 967 -33.46 -27.29 0.90
CA VAL A 967 -32.70 -26.12 1.37
C VAL A 967 -33.05 -24.86 0.58
N GLY A 968 -33.08 -24.96 -0.75
CA GLY A 968 -33.39 -23.84 -1.64
C GLY A 968 -34.87 -23.48 -1.65
N GLU A 969 -35.75 -24.47 -1.52
CA GLU A 969 -37.21 -24.28 -1.48
C GLU A 969 -37.63 -23.41 -0.29
N ALA A 970 -36.88 -23.44 0.81
CA ALA A 970 -37.16 -22.64 2.01
C ALA A 970 -37.15 -21.10 1.77
N LEU A 971 -36.59 -20.63 0.65
CA LEU A 971 -36.70 -19.21 0.23
C LEU A 971 -38.07 -18.86 -0.34
N PHE A 972 -38.80 -19.85 -0.86
CA PHE A 972 -40.04 -19.67 -1.58
C PHE A 972 -41.26 -20.22 -0.81
N ASP A 973 -41.11 -21.38 -0.17
CA ASP A 973 -42.09 -21.98 0.74
C ASP A 973 -41.48 -22.15 2.15
N LEU A 974 -42.00 -21.35 3.08
CA LEU A 974 -41.50 -21.28 4.46
C LEU A 974 -41.78 -22.56 5.25
N SER A 975 -42.66 -23.45 4.78
CA SER A 975 -42.92 -24.73 5.44
C SER A 975 -41.67 -25.63 5.48
N TYR A 976 -40.77 -25.48 4.50
CA TYR A 976 -39.49 -26.19 4.45
C TYR A 976 -38.41 -25.58 5.34
N LEU A 977 -38.62 -24.38 5.88
CA LEU A 977 -37.63 -23.71 6.71
C LEU A 977 -37.61 -24.28 8.14
N LYS A 978 -36.89 -25.38 8.33
CA LYS A 978 -36.72 -26.08 9.62
C LYS A 978 -36.22 -25.20 10.78
N SER A 979 -35.65 -24.02 10.52
CA SER A 979 -35.18 -23.10 11.57
C SER A 979 -36.29 -22.42 12.38
N LEU A 980 -37.53 -22.37 11.86
CA LEU A 980 -38.66 -21.66 12.51
C LEU A 980 -39.50 -22.52 13.47
N GLN A 981 -39.24 -23.82 13.59
CA GLN A 981 -39.92 -24.66 14.60
C GLN A 981 -39.38 -24.33 16.00
N GLY A 982 -40.13 -23.51 16.76
CA GLY A 982 -39.94 -23.34 18.22
C GLY A 982 -39.40 -21.99 18.73
N GLN A 983 -39.23 -20.96 17.90
CA GLN A 983 -38.80 -19.62 18.37
C GLN A 983 -39.81 -18.53 17.94
N ASN A 984 -40.20 -17.65 18.88
CA ASN A 984 -41.05 -16.49 18.65
C ASN A 984 -40.30 -15.46 17.78
N ILE A 985 -40.60 -15.39 16.47
CA ILE A 985 -39.97 -14.43 15.56
C ILE A 985 -41.02 -13.85 14.59
N HIS A 986 -40.83 -12.56 14.28
CA HIS A 986 -41.55 -11.70 13.33
C HIS A 986 -42.05 -12.38 12.03
N PRO A 987 -43.12 -11.87 11.38
CA PRO A 987 -43.62 -12.41 10.11
C PRO A 987 -42.53 -12.36 9.03
N VAL A 988 -42.03 -13.53 8.64
CA VAL A 988 -41.06 -13.71 7.55
C VAL A 988 -41.82 -13.89 6.24
N LEU A 989 -41.38 -13.23 5.16
CA LEU A 989 -41.98 -13.35 3.83
C LEU A 989 -41.05 -14.14 2.91
N SER A 990 -41.62 -15.02 2.07
CA SER A 990 -40.89 -15.64 0.96
C SER A 990 -40.41 -14.60 -0.05
N VAL A 991 -39.40 -14.93 -0.86
CA VAL A 991 -38.81 -13.99 -1.83
C VAL A 991 -39.85 -13.46 -2.82
N SER A 992 -40.77 -14.30 -3.26
CA SER A 992 -41.89 -13.92 -4.15
C SER A 992 -42.92 -13.05 -3.43
N SER A 993 -43.22 -13.36 -2.16
CA SER A 993 -44.13 -12.56 -1.34
C SER A 993 -43.56 -11.17 -1.07
N ALA A 994 -42.25 -11.05 -0.87
CA ALA A 994 -41.58 -9.76 -0.65
C ALA A 994 -41.75 -8.82 -1.85
N VAL A 995 -41.56 -9.32 -3.07
CA VAL A 995 -41.78 -8.55 -4.31
C VAL A 995 -43.24 -8.13 -4.47
N HIS A 996 -44.17 -9.06 -4.29
CA HIS A 996 -45.59 -8.77 -4.42
C HIS A 996 -46.08 -7.73 -3.39
N THR A 997 -45.63 -7.86 -2.13
CA THR A 997 -45.95 -6.90 -1.07
C THR A 997 -45.35 -5.52 -1.38
N SER A 998 -44.08 -5.47 -1.81
CA SER A 998 -43.41 -4.21 -2.17
C SER A 998 -44.16 -3.47 -3.27
N VAL A 999 -44.53 -4.16 -4.35
CA VAL A 999 -45.28 -3.56 -5.46
C VAL A 999 -46.69 -3.10 -5.02
N ASN A 1000 -47.34 -3.82 -4.10
CA ASN A 1000 -48.66 -3.42 -3.61
C ASN A 1000 -48.64 -2.24 -2.63
N ILE A 1001 -47.51 -1.96 -1.98
CA ILE A 1001 -47.34 -0.73 -1.20
C ILE A 1001 -47.22 0.47 -2.13
N CYS A 1002 -46.65 0.30 -3.33
CA CYS A 1002 -46.59 1.36 -4.34
C CYS A 1002 -47.99 1.74 -4.86
N ASP A 1003 -48.12 3.00 -5.30
CA ASP A 1003 -49.32 3.51 -5.96
C ASP A 1003 -49.67 2.69 -7.20
N SER A 1004 -50.96 2.59 -7.52
CA SER A 1004 -51.48 1.79 -8.63
C SER A 1004 -50.80 2.08 -9.96
N ASP A 1005 -50.40 3.33 -10.17
CA ASP A 1005 -49.84 3.84 -11.43
C ASP A 1005 -48.46 3.24 -11.73
N TYR A 1006 -47.70 2.88 -10.69
CA TYR A 1006 -46.35 2.32 -10.84
C TYR A 1006 -46.34 0.79 -10.96
N ARG A 1007 -47.38 0.10 -10.48
CA ARG A 1007 -47.38 -1.37 -10.31
C ARG A 1007 -47.12 -2.12 -11.61
N THR A 1008 -47.77 -1.71 -12.69
CA THR A 1008 -47.61 -2.33 -14.01
C THR A 1008 -46.18 -2.15 -14.53
N ALA A 1009 -45.60 -0.95 -14.36
CA ALA A 1009 -44.24 -0.67 -14.79
C ALA A 1009 -43.20 -1.47 -13.99
N LEU A 1010 -43.42 -1.62 -12.68
CA LEU A 1010 -42.55 -2.41 -11.79
C LEU A 1010 -42.61 -3.91 -12.13
N TYR A 1011 -43.80 -4.49 -12.33
CA TYR A 1011 -43.89 -5.90 -12.74
C TYR A 1011 -43.30 -6.17 -14.12
N ASN A 1012 -43.40 -5.22 -15.06
CA ASN A 1012 -42.80 -5.33 -16.39
C ASN A 1012 -41.26 -5.32 -16.38
N SER A 1013 -40.62 -5.11 -15.22
CA SER A 1013 -39.17 -5.01 -15.06
C SER A 1013 -38.74 -5.45 -13.65
N VAL A 1014 -38.62 -6.76 -13.44
CA VAL A 1014 -38.17 -7.34 -12.16
C VAL A 1014 -36.69 -7.72 -12.29
N VAL A 1015 -35.80 -7.02 -11.59
CA VAL A 1015 -34.36 -7.31 -11.61
C VAL A 1015 -34.02 -8.27 -10.47
N VAL A 1016 -33.32 -9.36 -10.76
CA VAL A 1016 -32.90 -10.37 -9.76
C VAL A 1016 -31.38 -10.36 -9.63
N THR A 1017 -30.89 -10.13 -8.41
CA THR A 1017 -29.46 -10.04 -8.07
C THR A 1017 -29.17 -10.68 -6.71
N GLY A 1018 -27.89 -10.78 -6.35
CA GLY A 1018 -27.44 -11.26 -5.04
C GLY A 1018 -27.00 -12.73 -5.03
N GLY A 1019 -26.30 -13.12 -3.96
CA GLY A 1019 -25.60 -14.41 -3.88
C GLY A 1019 -26.50 -15.64 -3.92
N ASN A 1020 -27.69 -15.61 -3.32
CA ASN A 1020 -28.59 -16.79 -3.35
C ASN A 1020 -29.28 -16.95 -4.71
N SER A 1021 -29.33 -15.90 -5.54
CA SER A 1021 -29.86 -16.00 -6.90
C SER A 1021 -29.01 -16.89 -7.82
N LEU A 1022 -27.79 -17.23 -7.37
CA LEU A 1022 -26.87 -18.14 -8.05
C LEU A 1022 -27.22 -19.62 -7.84
N LEU A 1023 -28.14 -19.94 -6.93
CA LEU A 1023 -28.64 -21.31 -6.78
C LEU A 1023 -29.28 -21.77 -8.10
N PRO A 1024 -28.91 -22.94 -8.64
CA PRO A 1024 -29.52 -23.46 -9.86
C PRO A 1024 -31.04 -23.58 -9.71
N GLY A 1025 -31.82 -23.14 -10.71
CA GLY A 1025 -33.29 -23.14 -10.68
C GLY A 1025 -33.95 -21.99 -9.91
N PHE A 1026 -33.19 -21.14 -9.19
CA PHE A 1026 -33.76 -20.02 -8.42
C PHE A 1026 -34.60 -19.08 -9.27
N VAL A 1027 -34.08 -18.68 -10.44
CA VAL A 1027 -34.75 -17.72 -11.33
C VAL A 1027 -36.00 -18.33 -11.93
N ASP A 1028 -35.97 -19.57 -12.39
CA ASP A 1028 -37.12 -20.28 -12.96
C ASP A 1028 -38.24 -20.46 -11.93
N ARG A 1029 -37.88 -20.90 -10.72
CA ARG A 1029 -38.79 -21.01 -9.57
C ARG A 1029 -39.44 -19.68 -9.21
N PHE A 1030 -38.68 -18.61 -9.26
CA PHE A 1030 -39.16 -17.25 -8.99
C PHE A 1030 -40.09 -16.76 -10.10
N ILE A 1031 -39.73 -16.97 -11.38
CA ILE A 1031 -40.59 -16.68 -12.54
C ILE A 1031 -41.95 -17.37 -12.37
N HIS A 1032 -41.95 -18.66 -12.03
CA HIS A 1032 -43.18 -19.43 -11.86
C HIS A 1032 -44.08 -18.80 -10.80
N GLU A 1033 -43.57 -18.55 -9.59
CA GLU A 1033 -44.38 -18.08 -8.47
C GLU A 1033 -44.85 -16.64 -8.61
N VAL A 1034 -44.01 -15.75 -9.15
CA VAL A 1034 -44.42 -14.35 -9.38
C VAL A 1034 -45.52 -14.27 -10.44
N ASN A 1035 -45.45 -15.07 -11.50
CA ASN A 1035 -46.52 -15.13 -12.52
C ASN A 1035 -47.82 -15.70 -11.96
N THR A 1036 -47.77 -16.69 -11.06
CA THR A 1036 -48.96 -17.24 -10.40
C THR A 1036 -49.63 -16.22 -9.47
N ARG A 1037 -48.85 -15.33 -8.85
CA ARG A 1037 -49.32 -14.34 -7.87
C ARG A 1037 -49.66 -12.97 -8.46
N SER A 1038 -49.11 -12.61 -9.63
CA SER A 1038 -49.41 -11.34 -10.30
C SER A 1038 -50.86 -11.29 -10.81
N SER A 1039 -51.51 -10.13 -10.74
CA SER A 1039 -52.86 -9.95 -11.29
C SER A 1039 -52.89 -10.20 -12.80
N SER A 1040 -54.00 -10.71 -13.32
CA SER A 1040 -54.16 -11.20 -14.71
C SER A 1040 -53.86 -10.19 -15.83
N ASN A 1041 -53.63 -8.91 -15.51
CA ASN A 1041 -53.34 -7.84 -16.46
C ASN A 1041 -51.86 -7.40 -16.52
N ALA A 1042 -50.98 -7.87 -15.63
CA ALA A 1042 -49.56 -7.45 -15.60
C ALA A 1042 -48.65 -8.50 -16.26
N LYS A 1043 -47.89 -8.11 -17.31
CA LYS A 1043 -46.93 -9.00 -17.99
C LYS A 1043 -45.58 -8.96 -17.28
N VAL A 1044 -45.35 -9.87 -16.35
CA VAL A 1044 -44.08 -9.92 -15.59
C VAL A 1044 -42.91 -10.20 -16.54
N LYS A 1045 -41.86 -9.38 -16.48
CA LYS A 1045 -40.58 -9.65 -17.17
C LYS A 1045 -39.46 -9.65 -16.15
N ILE A 1046 -38.70 -10.74 -16.11
CA ILE A 1046 -37.57 -10.90 -15.20
C ILE A 1046 -36.27 -10.63 -15.95
N HIS A 1047 -35.42 -9.84 -15.31
CA HIS A 1047 -34.09 -9.44 -15.76
C HIS A 1047 -33.08 -10.01 -14.78
N SER A 1048 -32.26 -10.93 -15.24
CA SER A 1048 -31.15 -11.49 -14.48
C SER A 1048 -29.96 -11.58 -15.42
N ALA A 1049 -28.81 -11.05 -14.99
CA ALA A 1049 -27.60 -11.11 -15.82
C ALA A 1049 -27.20 -12.58 -16.10
N VAL A 1050 -26.62 -12.82 -17.27
CA VAL A 1050 -26.36 -14.18 -17.76
C VAL A 1050 -25.21 -14.82 -17.00
N THR A 1051 -24.17 -14.05 -16.68
CA THR A 1051 -23.01 -14.58 -15.95
C THR A 1051 -23.22 -14.51 -14.44
N ALA A 1052 -22.63 -15.48 -13.72
CA ALA A 1052 -22.65 -15.48 -12.26
C ALA A 1052 -21.92 -14.26 -11.67
N SER A 1053 -20.88 -13.75 -12.34
CA SER A 1053 -20.12 -12.57 -11.90
C SER A 1053 -21.01 -11.32 -11.93
N GLU A 1054 -21.71 -11.08 -13.05
CA GLU A 1054 -22.59 -9.91 -13.20
C GLU A 1054 -23.74 -9.92 -12.20
N ARG A 1055 -24.34 -11.10 -11.93
CA ARG A 1055 -25.40 -11.25 -10.90
C ARG A 1055 -24.88 -11.07 -9.48
N ARG A 1056 -23.63 -11.47 -9.20
CA ARG A 1056 -23.01 -11.30 -7.88
C ARG A 1056 -22.64 -9.83 -7.61
N PHE A 1057 -22.20 -9.12 -8.64
CA PHE A 1057 -21.64 -7.77 -8.55
C PHE A 1057 -22.56 -6.68 -9.09
N GLY A 1058 -23.86 -6.94 -9.25
CA GLY A 1058 -24.79 -6.02 -9.93
C GLY A 1058 -24.78 -4.57 -9.40
N ALA A 1059 -24.72 -4.36 -8.08
CA ALA A 1059 -24.62 -3.02 -7.51
C ALA A 1059 -23.26 -2.36 -7.81
N TRP A 1060 -22.16 -3.11 -7.69
CA TRP A 1060 -20.82 -2.60 -8.04
C TRP A 1060 -20.71 -2.26 -9.54
N ILE A 1061 -21.20 -3.12 -10.43
CA ILE A 1061 -21.24 -2.88 -11.89
C ILE A 1061 -22.06 -1.63 -12.21
N GLY A 1062 -23.22 -1.47 -11.56
CA GLY A 1062 -24.03 -0.26 -11.70
C GLY A 1062 -23.27 1.00 -11.30
N GLY A 1063 -22.50 0.94 -10.20
CA GLY A 1063 -21.61 2.02 -9.77
C GLY A 1063 -20.49 2.29 -10.76
N SER A 1064 -19.88 1.24 -11.32
CA SER A 1064 -18.81 1.31 -12.32
C SER A 1064 -19.28 2.02 -13.60
N ILE A 1065 -20.46 1.63 -14.11
CA ILE A 1065 -21.07 2.27 -15.27
C ILE A 1065 -21.41 3.73 -14.92
N LEU A 1066 -22.13 3.97 -13.82
CA LEU A 1066 -22.60 5.31 -13.45
C LEU A 1066 -21.45 6.31 -13.28
N ALA A 1067 -20.39 5.92 -12.56
CA ALA A 1067 -19.23 6.78 -12.31
C ALA A 1067 -18.37 7.03 -13.56
N SER A 1068 -18.51 6.21 -14.61
CA SER A 1068 -17.80 6.37 -15.89
C SER A 1068 -18.47 7.34 -16.87
N LEU A 1069 -19.71 7.78 -16.58
CA LEU A 1069 -20.45 8.65 -17.48
C LEU A 1069 -19.94 10.09 -17.41
N ALA A 1070 -19.66 10.69 -18.57
CA ALA A 1070 -19.15 12.07 -18.66
C ALA A 1070 -20.08 13.11 -18.01
N ASN A 1071 -21.40 12.91 -18.11
CA ASN A 1071 -22.40 13.80 -17.50
C ASN A 1071 -22.55 13.62 -15.98
N PHE A 1072 -21.98 12.55 -15.40
CA PHE A 1072 -22.04 12.30 -13.97
C PHE A 1072 -21.12 13.23 -13.16
N GLN A 1073 -20.17 13.91 -13.82
CA GLN A 1073 -19.22 14.81 -13.15
C GLN A 1073 -19.89 15.92 -12.31
N GLN A 1074 -21.10 16.36 -12.68
CA GLN A 1074 -21.85 17.40 -11.96
C GLN A 1074 -22.51 16.89 -10.66
N MET A 1075 -22.66 15.58 -10.53
CA MET A 1075 -23.34 14.94 -9.40
C MET A 1075 -22.44 14.76 -8.17
N TRP A 1076 -21.12 14.75 -8.37
CA TRP A 1076 -20.16 14.64 -7.29
C TRP A 1076 -20.35 15.74 -6.24
N ILE A 1077 -20.18 15.37 -4.97
CA ILE A 1077 -19.92 16.32 -3.90
C ILE A 1077 -18.42 16.59 -3.95
N SER A 1078 -18.02 17.81 -4.29
CA SER A 1078 -16.62 18.22 -4.23
C SER A 1078 -16.18 18.51 -2.79
N LYS A 1079 -14.87 18.43 -2.53
CA LYS A 1079 -14.31 18.83 -1.23
C LYS A 1079 -14.68 20.26 -0.84
N GLN A 1080 -14.70 21.19 -1.80
CA GLN A 1080 -15.12 22.57 -1.56
C GLN A 1080 -16.59 22.65 -1.11
N GLU A 1081 -17.50 21.97 -1.81
CA GLU A 1081 -18.92 21.95 -1.43
C GLU A 1081 -19.14 21.33 -0.03
N TYR A 1082 -18.33 20.31 0.33
CA TYR A 1082 -18.32 19.73 1.66
C TYR A 1082 -17.82 20.71 2.73
N GLU A 1083 -16.74 21.46 2.48
CA GLU A 1083 -16.21 22.45 3.41
C GLU A 1083 -17.20 23.61 3.66
N GLU A 1084 -17.99 23.99 2.64
CA GLU A 1084 -18.99 25.05 2.74
C GLU A 1084 -20.28 24.61 3.47
N THR A 1085 -20.76 23.39 3.21
CA THR A 1085 -22.08 22.92 3.68
C THR A 1085 -22.00 21.90 4.82
N GLY A 1086 -20.83 21.29 5.03
CA GLY A 1086 -20.59 20.19 5.94
C GLY A 1086 -21.23 18.87 5.50
N ARG A 1087 -21.14 17.85 6.36
CA ARG A 1087 -21.61 16.47 6.10
C ARG A 1087 -23.08 16.32 5.68
N GLY A 1088 -23.94 17.28 6.01
CA GLY A 1088 -25.36 17.27 5.62
C GLY A 1088 -25.59 17.39 4.11
N ILE A 1089 -24.58 17.80 3.33
CA ILE A 1089 -24.68 17.94 1.87
C ILE A 1089 -25.06 16.64 1.15
N VAL A 1090 -24.71 15.48 1.72
CA VAL A 1090 -25.01 14.17 1.14
C VAL A 1090 -26.52 13.96 0.95
N GLU A 1091 -27.35 14.43 1.86
CA GLU A 1091 -28.81 14.31 1.73
C GLU A 1091 -29.39 15.18 0.61
N LYS A 1092 -28.68 16.25 0.23
CA LYS A 1092 -29.10 17.18 -0.83
C LYS A 1092 -28.65 16.71 -2.22
N LYS A 1093 -27.43 16.19 -2.35
CA LYS A 1093 -26.85 15.77 -3.65
C LYS A 1093 -27.03 14.27 -3.96
N CYS A 1094 -27.19 13.42 -2.96
CA CYS A 1094 -27.33 11.97 -3.10
C CYS A 1094 -28.70 11.51 -2.58
N PRO A 1095 -29.77 11.51 -3.40
CA PRO A 1095 -31.14 11.23 -2.96
C PRO A 1095 -31.49 9.76 -2.69
#